data_AF-A0A9P8N8N6-F1
#
_entry.id   AF-A0A9P8N8N6-F1
#
_cell.length_a   1.000
_cell.length_b   1.000
_cell.length_c   1.000
_cell.angle_alpha   90.00
_cell.angle_beta   90.00
_cell.angle_gamma   90.00
#
_symmetry.space_group_name_H-M   'P 1'
#
loop_
_entity.id
_entity.type
_entity.pdbx_description
1 polymer ?
#
loop_
_entity_poly.entity_id
_entity_poly.type
_entity_poly.pdbx_seq_one_letter_code
_entity_poly.pdbx_strand_id
1 'polypeptide(L)'
;MQYHGHCLVDSAATGKLLYANVGLSFWAGVDSQTGEIIDRHHPLHGQSVNGRILAIPCSRGSCTGSIVLIELLLNQCAPAGLIFQQPEQIITLGVVVAKTLLGLSIPVLVLKPAEFHSLKDYRYAAITGPTLQTGEDPLPPPTYEAPSCAPSGTIDLSETDEAILHGARGAAAQKAMEILLSFAQIQGATRLIDISRAHIDACIYTGPASLRIPQTFLSLGARVAIPTTLNSISIDRRRWRELGVKEELAVPADQLVETYLAMGARPDIGWSESNAVVFANSVLGARTQKYPDLIDVCIALTGRAPLAGGHADEGRTPSVVVEVADFPKMDDAVWPLLGYHIGQLAGGDIPLVVGLEQTKPRMADLKAFGAAFATTASASMFHVRGVTPEATKFEGVRHTAKRMAVHESDLVRTWEDLNTAQDSSVGLVSLGNPHFSLEEFESLSRLCADRKKDPSVQMMITTGRETYELAASKGYIQILEAFGATIITDTCWCMIREPVIPPQTINLMTNSAKYAHYAPGMVQRGVHFGSLAHSASYDPASPSRRVRSAVPGYRLDRVPVLMQLPCEAEVYTLMTEGLPPHPNSHRFATNLGDENRLAITATLFASQITTKQAPSALRAFYNKARSGGDCTGADALQTGFYNTEWSGGHTTYCTKYLPTGKGFYLKGPGSDLANMDIDCDGEQSRGDGRCKSSTDTQGQTRWGLKHLEKHGVRDLNANLHPYVVLGNEGGYSPTFDPRTVGVEPLSIVAVVCADELVYGVWGDTNGDDNEHPMVGEASLALATACYGPSISGNSGHDEADVLYIAFAGKEAVPARAKWDADSYEAFEESITAQGDQLVSQLFGDRSTATGGSDPHHTSAAPIDSDSDSDSDDDDDGSSKHSDKSDGARRSTIPRLCHTILVALIALVC
;
A
#
# COMPACT_ATOMS: atom_id res chain seq x y z
N MET A 1 20.34 -43.14 5.31
CA MET A 1 18.97 -43.49 4.90
C MET A 1 18.74 -43.01 3.47
N GLN A 2 17.62 -43.38 2.82
CA GLN A 2 17.20 -42.78 1.54
C GLN A 2 15.77 -42.27 1.66
N TYR A 3 15.51 -41.11 1.07
CA TYR A 3 14.22 -40.42 1.04
C TYR A 3 13.91 -39.93 -0.38
N HIS A 4 12.63 -39.65 -0.65
CA HIS A 4 12.17 -39.06 -1.89
C HIS A 4 11.31 -37.84 -1.57
N GLY A 5 11.82 -36.65 -1.91
CA GLY A 5 11.15 -35.37 -1.70
C GLY A 5 10.43 -34.87 -2.94
N HIS A 6 9.93 -33.63 -2.86
CA HIS A 6 9.50 -32.83 -3.99
C HIS A 6 10.66 -31.91 -4.38
N CYS A 7 11.17 -32.04 -5.61
CA CYS A 7 12.30 -31.24 -6.10
C CYS A 7 11.78 -29.90 -6.63
N LEU A 8 12.34 -28.79 -6.13
CA LEU A 8 12.05 -27.44 -6.63
C LEU A 8 13.09 -26.98 -7.67
N VAL A 9 14.34 -27.45 -7.55
CA VAL A 9 15.40 -27.19 -8.54
C VAL A 9 16.23 -28.44 -8.75
N ASP A 10 16.14 -29.02 -9.95
CA ASP A 10 16.90 -30.21 -10.33
C ASP A 10 18.39 -29.88 -10.55
N SER A 11 19.25 -30.64 -9.87
CA SER A 11 20.72 -30.63 -9.84
C SER A 11 21.17 -31.80 -8.94
N ALA A 12 22.47 -31.92 -8.65
CA ALA A 12 22.98 -32.90 -7.69
C ALA A 12 24.18 -32.37 -6.87
N ALA A 13 24.30 -32.81 -5.62
CA ALA A 13 25.36 -32.41 -4.69
C ALA A 13 25.59 -33.43 -3.56
N THR A 14 26.75 -33.39 -2.93
CA THR A 14 27.05 -34.09 -1.66
C THR A 14 27.75 -33.13 -0.70
N GLY A 15 27.52 -33.25 0.60
CA GLY A 15 28.15 -32.39 1.60
C GLY A 15 27.87 -32.80 3.04
N LYS A 16 28.51 -32.08 3.97
CA LYS A 16 28.14 -32.14 5.40
C LYS A 16 26.75 -31.56 5.58
N LEU A 17 25.92 -32.22 6.37
CA LEU A 17 24.59 -31.76 6.70
C LEU A 17 24.67 -30.69 7.80
N LEU A 18 23.95 -29.59 7.60
CA LEU A 18 23.80 -28.50 8.54
C LEU A 18 22.31 -28.31 8.83
N TYR A 19 21.83 -28.88 9.94
CA TYR A 19 20.41 -28.98 10.27
C TYR A 19 19.99 -27.99 11.37
N ALA A 20 18.85 -27.34 11.20
CA ALA A 20 18.10 -26.70 12.29
C ALA A 20 16.58 -26.88 12.11
N ASN A 21 15.85 -26.89 13.23
CA ASN A 21 14.38 -26.82 13.27
C ASN A 21 13.85 -25.37 13.34
N VAL A 22 14.70 -24.39 13.04
CA VAL A 22 14.40 -22.94 13.06
C VAL A 22 14.67 -22.38 11.67
N GLY A 23 13.79 -21.52 11.16
CA GLY A 23 13.97 -20.87 9.87
C GLY A 23 15.07 -19.81 9.91
N LEU A 24 15.85 -19.71 8.83
CA LEU A 24 16.98 -18.79 8.70
C LEU A 24 16.64 -17.62 7.76
N SER A 25 17.02 -16.41 8.16
CA SER A 25 17.02 -15.24 7.27
C SER A 25 18.35 -15.21 6.52
N PHE A 26 18.32 -15.22 5.19
CA PHE A 26 19.55 -15.03 4.38
C PHE A 26 19.93 -13.55 4.36
N TRP A 27 18.98 -12.67 4.08
CA TRP A 27 19.16 -11.24 4.33
C TRP A 27 19.49 -11.00 5.81
N ALA A 28 20.56 -10.24 6.06
CA ALA A 28 21.04 -9.85 7.39
C ALA A 28 21.41 -11.00 8.36
N GLY A 29 21.28 -12.27 7.95
CA GLY A 29 21.53 -13.45 8.78
C GLY A 29 22.56 -14.44 8.21
N VAL A 30 22.95 -14.29 6.94
CA VAL A 30 24.11 -14.97 6.33
C VAL A 30 25.03 -13.93 5.69
N ASP A 31 26.32 -13.98 6.00
CA ASP A 31 27.35 -13.18 5.35
C ASP A 31 27.62 -13.73 3.92
N SER A 32 27.47 -12.88 2.90
CA SER A 32 27.57 -13.28 1.50
C SER A 32 29.00 -13.45 0.96
N GLN A 33 30.02 -13.09 1.75
CA GLN A 33 31.44 -13.21 1.43
C GLN A 33 32.10 -14.42 2.11
N THR A 34 31.53 -14.93 3.21
CA THR A 34 32.08 -16.07 3.97
C THR A 34 31.11 -17.27 4.10
N GLY A 35 29.82 -17.05 3.87
CA GLY A 35 28.75 -18.00 4.17
C GLY A 35 28.47 -18.17 5.67
N GLU A 36 29.06 -17.36 6.55
CA GLU A 36 28.83 -17.44 8.00
C GLU A 36 27.42 -16.99 8.40
N ILE A 37 26.78 -17.74 9.29
CA ILE A 37 25.47 -17.40 9.86
C ILE A 37 25.68 -16.37 10.98
N ILE A 38 25.39 -15.11 10.65
CA ILE A 38 25.56 -13.92 11.53
C ILE A 38 24.27 -13.55 12.30
N ASP A 39 23.16 -14.26 12.05
CA ASP A 39 21.93 -14.13 12.82
C ASP A 39 22.12 -14.64 14.26
N ARG A 40 22.30 -13.71 15.21
CA ARG A 40 22.53 -14.03 16.64
C ARG A 40 21.36 -14.73 17.31
N HIS A 41 20.16 -14.72 16.72
CA HIS A 41 18.97 -15.38 17.24
C HIS A 41 18.77 -16.78 16.62
N HIS A 42 19.64 -17.21 15.70
CA HIS A 42 19.57 -18.52 15.07
C HIS A 42 20.48 -19.56 15.78
N PRO A 43 20.02 -20.80 16.02
CA PRO A 43 20.82 -21.83 16.71
C PRO A 43 22.06 -22.32 15.94
N LEU A 44 22.28 -21.81 14.73
CA LEU A 44 23.47 -22.09 13.90
C LEU A 44 24.44 -20.90 13.81
N HIS A 45 24.24 -19.84 14.60
CA HIS A 45 25.11 -18.67 14.66
C HIS A 45 26.61 -19.07 14.79
N GLY A 46 27.48 -18.44 14.00
CA GLY A 46 28.91 -18.76 13.96
C GLY A 46 29.27 -20.05 13.20
N GLN A 47 28.32 -20.69 12.51
CA GLN A 47 28.61 -21.74 11.53
C GLN A 47 28.50 -21.20 10.11
N SER A 48 29.33 -21.69 9.19
CA SER A 48 29.21 -21.37 7.76
C SER A 48 28.39 -22.40 6.99
N VAL A 49 27.54 -21.93 6.08
CA VAL A 49 26.78 -22.74 5.11
C VAL A 49 27.65 -23.23 3.94
N ASN A 50 28.82 -22.61 3.71
CA ASN A 50 29.68 -22.86 2.56
C ASN A 50 29.99 -24.36 2.36
N GLY A 51 29.62 -24.89 1.19
CA GLY A 51 29.86 -26.29 0.82
C GLY A 51 29.06 -27.33 1.63
N ARG A 52 28.08 -26.90 2.44
CA ARG A 52 27.22 -27.79 3.24
C ARG A 52 25.86 -27.98 2.59
N ILE A 53 25.19 -29.08 2.91
CA ILE A 53 23.76 -29.25 2.64
C ILE A 53 23.01 -28.62 3.82
N LEU A 54 22.32 -27.50 3.58
CA LEU A 54 21.56 -26.79 4.61
C LEU A 54 20.13 -27.33 4.69
N ALA A 55 19.73 -27.78 5.88
CA ALA A 55 18.38 -28.27 6.18
C ALA A 55 17.71 -27.37 7.23
N ILE A 56 16.72 -26.58 6.81
CA ILE A 56 15.92 -25.66 7.65
C ILE A 56 14.44 -25.82 7.30
N PRO A 57 13.47 -25.58 8.21
CA PRO A 57 12.07 -25.83 7.90
C PRO A 57 11.56 -24.99 6.71
N CYS A 58 11.99 -23.72 6.64
CA CYS A 58 11.77 -22.74 5.58
C CYS A 58 12.76 -21.57 5.75
N SER A 59 12.81 -20.64 4.81
CA SER A 59 13.44 -19.33 5.04
C SER A 59 12.48 -18.39 5.81
N ARG A 60 12.98 -17.26 6.33
CA ARG A 60 12.19 -16.18 6.92
C ARG A 60 12.83 -14.81 6.65
N GLY A 61 12.16 -13.73 7.07
CA GLY A 61 12.71 -12.37 6.97
C GLY A 61 12.44 -11.71 5.62
N SER A 62 13.43 -10.97 5.10
CA SER A 62 13.25 -10.14 3.90
C SER A 62 13.30 -10.91 2.58
N CYS A 63 12.60 -10.36 1.59
CA CYS A 63 12.54 -10.78 0.20
C CYS A 63 13.94 -10.87 -0.46
N THR A 64 14.86 -9.99 -0.04
CA THR A 64 16.26 -9.88 -0.48
C THR A 64 17.14 -11.10 -0.21
N GLY A 65 16.61 -12.11 0.49
CA GLY A 65 17.26 -13.42 0.60
C GLY A 65 17.57 -14.07 -0.75
N SER A 66 16.78 -13.81 -1.80
CA SER A 66 17.04 -14.30 -3.17
C SER A 66 18.38 -13.78 -3.70
N ILE A 67 18.60 -12.47 -3.64
CA ILE A 67 19.85 -11.80 -4.09
C ILE A 67 21.05 -12.25 -3.26
N VAL A 68 20.88 -12.40 -1.93
CA VAL A 68 21.96 -12.89 -1.05
C VAL A 68 22.41 -14.31 -1.45
N LEU A 69 21.50 -15.19 -1.92
CA LEU A 69 21.92 -16.49 -2.43
C LEU A 69 22.65 -16.40 -3.78
N ILE A 70 22.25 -15.49 -4.68
CA ILE A 70 22.96 -15.25 -5.95
C ILE A 70 24.38 -14.73 -5.68
N GLU A 71 24.54 -13.82 -4.71
CA GLU A 71 25.82 -13.32 -4.23
C GLU A 71 26.69 -14.44 -3.64
N LEU A 72 26.13 -15.29 -2.76
CA LEU A 72 26.80 -16.47 -2.22
C LEU A 72 27.25 -17.47 -3.32
N LEU A 73 26.44 -17.66 -4.37
CA LEU A 73 26.78 -18.53 -5.50
C LEU A 73 27.92 -17.95 -6.33
N LEU A 74 27.93 -16.63 -6.59
CA LEU A 74 29.00 -15.94 -7.29
C LEU A 74 30.32 -15.94 -6.49
N ASN A 75 30.25 -15.76 -5.17
CA ASN A 75 31.40 -15.76 -4.26
C ASN A 75 31.87 -17.17 -3.85
N GLN A 76 31.29 -18.24 -4.42
CA GLN A 76 31.59 -19.64 -4.09
C GLN A 76 31.47 -19.97 -2.58
N CYS A 77 30.56 -19.27 -1.90
CA CYS A 77 30.29 -19.40 -0.47
C CYS A 77 28.90 -19.97 -0.14
N ALA A 78 28.12 -20.30 -1.16
CA ALA A 78 26.79 -20.91 -1.04
C ALA A 78 26.80 -22.29 -0.35
N PRO A 79 25.64 -22.71 0.22
CA PRO A 79 25.42 -24.12 0.51
C PRO A 79 25.49 -24.94 -0.78
N ALA A 80 26.01 -26.17 -0.69
CA ALA A 80 26.06 -27.12 -1.79
C ALA A 80 24.66 -27.62 -2.20
N GLY A 81 23.65 -27.46 -1.34
CA GLY A 81 22.26 -27.82 -1.60
C GLY A 81 21.34 -27.41 -0.46
N LEU A 82 20.05 -27.29 -0.75
CA LEU A 82 19.02 -26.83 0.20
C LEU A 82 17.96 -27.92 0.41
N ILE A 83 17.59 -28.14 1.68
CA ILE A 83 16.48 -29.02 2.07
C ILE A 83 15.51 -28.26 2.97
N PHE A 84 14.22 -28.33 2.62
CA PHE A 84 13.13 -27.69 3.37
C PHE A 84 12.09 -28.70 3.89
N GLN A 85 11.31 -28.26 4.87
CA GLN A 85 10.13 -28.96 5.38
C GLN A 85 8.82 -28.44 4.76
N GLN A 86 8.83 -27.18 4.33
CA GLN A 86 7.72 -26.48 3.70
C GLN A 86 8.14 -25.99 2.31
N PRO A 87 7.20 -25.73 1.38
CA PRO A 87 7.50 -25.03 0.14
C PRO A 87 8.16 -23.68 0.44
N GLU A 88 9.28 -23.40 -0.23
CA GLU A 88 10.09 -22.21 0.00
C GLU A 88 10.19 -21.42 -1.31
N GLN A 89 10.04 -20.10 -1.22
CA GLN A 89 9.90 -19.22 -2.39
C GLN A 89 11.06 -18.22 -2.52
N ILE A 90 11.66 -17.78 -1.41
CA ILE A 90 12.59 -16.65 -1.38
C ILE A 90 13.98 -17.07 -1.88
N ILE A 91 14.64 -17.97 -1.17
CA ILE A 91 16.00 -18.37 -1.53
C ILE A 91 16.00 -19.35 -2.72
N THR A 92 14.93 -20.11 -2.90
CA THR A 92 14.71 -20.95 -4.10
C THR A 92 14.64 -20.12 -5.38
N LEU A 93 13.99 -18.95 -5.39
CA LEU A 93 14.04 -18.03 -6.54
C LEU A 93 15.47 -17.61 -6.86
N GLY A 94 16.30 -17.34 -5.84
CA GLY A 94 17.72 -17.03 -6.03
C GLY A 94 18.46 -18.09 -6.86
N VAL A 95 18.18 -19.38 -6.63
CA VAL A 95 18.72 -20.48 -7.44
C VAL A 95 18.16 -20.48 -8.87
N VAL A 96 16.85 -20.26 -9.04
CA VAL A 96 16.20 -20.21 -10.36
C VAL A 96 16.78 -19.10 -11.24
N VAL A 97 16.95 -17.90 -10.68
CA VAL A 97 17.53 -16.75 -11.41
C VAL A 97 19.01 -16.99 -11.71
N ALA A 98 19.79 -17.50 -10.76
CA ALA A 98 21.19 -17.87 -10.99
C ALA A 98 21.34 -18.95 -12.07
N LYS A 99 20.45 -19.95 -12.10
CA LYS A 99 20.43 -21.01 -13.11
C LYS A 99 20.15 -20.45 -14.50
N THR A 100 19.14 -19.58 -14.62
CA THR A 100 18.64 -19.05 -15.90
C THR A 100 19.52 -17.95 -16.50
N LEU A 101 20.17 -17.12 -15.67
CA LEU A 101 20.96 -15.97 -16.14
C LEU A 101 22.48 -16.12 -15.96
N LEU A 102 22.95 -16.98 -15.05
CA LEU A 102 24.38 -17.15 -14.74
C LEU A 102 24.90 -18.58 -14.97
N GLY A 103 24.02 -19.56 -15.20
CA GLY A 103 24.38 -20.97 -15.29
C GLY A 103 24.79 -21.62 -13.96
N LEU A 104 24.52 -20.96 -12.83
CA LEU A 104 24.87 -21.44 -11.49
C LEU A 104 23.65 -22.04 -10.79
N SER A 105 23.72 -23.28 -10.33
CA SER A 105 22.58 -23.97 -9.70
C SER A 105 23.02 -24.95 -8.61
N ILE A 106 22.21 -25.04 -7.56
CA ILE A 106 22.31 -26.06 -6.50
C ILE A 106 20.98 -26.82 -6.41
N PRO A 107 20.96 -28.07 -5.93
CA PRO A 107 19.71 -28.81 -5.75
C PRO A 107 18.86 -28.24 -4.61
N VAL A 108 17.54 -28.20 -4.81
CA VAL A 108 16.57 -27.75 -3.80
C VAL A 108 15.46 -28.78 -3.64
N LEU A 109 15.26 -29.28 -2.43
CA LEU A 109 14.34 -30.39 -2.12
C LEU A 109 13.43 -30.09 -0.92
N VAL A 110 12.14 -30.39 -1.02
CA VAL A 110 11.19 -30.36 0.10
C VAL A 110 10.90 -31.79 0.57
N LEU A 111 10.99 -32.04 1.88
CA LEU A 111 10.66 -33.32 2.53
C LEU A 111 9.39 -33.21 3.37
N LYS A 112 8.74 -34.35 3.66
CA LYS A 112 7.61 -34.37 4.61
C LYS A 112 8.12 -34.09 6.03
N PRO A 113 7.31 -33.54 6.95
CA PRO A 113 7.75 -33.18 8.30
C PRO A 113 8.49 -34.28 9.07
N ALA A 114 8.03 -35.54 9.03
CA ALA A 114 8.70 -36.64 9.71
C ALA A 114 10.06 -37.00 9.10
N GLU A 115 10.18 -36.93 7.77
CA GLU A 115 11.41 -37.20 7.01
C GLU A 115 12.45 -36.09 7.27
N PHE A 116 12.00 -34.83 7.27
CA PHE A 116 12.82 -33.68 7.63
C PHE A 116 13.34 -33.76 9.07
N HIS A 117 12.49 -34.08 10.05
CA HIS A 117 12.90 -34.15 11.46
C HIS A 117 13.90 -35.28 11.76
N SER A 118 13.98 -36.34 10.94
CA SER A 118 15.02 -37.36 11.07
C SER A 118 16.39 -36.95 10.50
N LEU A 119 16.50 -35.80 9.82
CA LEU A 119 17.77 -35.31 9.31
C LEU A 119 18.76 -34.90 10.41
N LYS A 120 18.27 -34.52 11.59
CA LYS A 120 19.08 -34.20 12.78
C LYS A 120 20.01 -35.36 13.21
N ASP A 121 19.66 -36.59 12.86
CA ASP A 121 20.31 -37.84 13.30
C ASP A 121 21.38 -38.33 12.29
N TYR A 122 21.81 -37.47 11.35
CA TYR A 122 22.82 -37.75 10.32
C TYR A 122 23.86 -36.63 10.16
N ARG A 123 25.05 -36.96 9.64
CA ARG A 123 26.16 -36.00 9.42
C ARG A 123 26.39 -35.57 7.98
N TYR A 124 26.00 -36.39 7.01
CA TYR A 124 26.20 -36.14 5.58
C TYR A 124 24.93 -36.38 4.79
N ALA A 125 24.78 -35.63 3.71
CA ALA A 125 23.65 -35.71 2.79
C ALA A 125 24.13 -35.60 1.33
N ALA A 126 23.47 -36.33 0.45
CA ALA A 126 23.64 -36.23 -1.01
C ALA A 126 22.27 -36.15 -1.69
N ILE A 127 22.07 -35.15 -2.55
CA ILE A 127 20.81 -34.88 -3.25
C ILE A 127 21.03 -35.14 -4.74
N THR A 128 20.05 -35.78 -5.40
CA THR A 128 20.04 -36.03 -6.84
C THR A 128 18.60 -35.95 -7.34
N GLY A 129 18.23 -34.84 -8.00
CA GLY A 129 16.84 -34.58 -8.38
C GLY A 129 15.89 -34.70 -7.18
N PRO A 130 14.93 -35.65 -7.17
CA PRO A 130 13.99 -35.82 -6.06
C PRO A 130 14.52 -36.74 -4.94
N THR A 131 15.68 -37.39 -5.13
CA THR A 131 16.25 -38.34 -4.17
C THR A 131 17.20 -37.65 -3.20
N LEU A 132 17.10 -38.02 -1.91
CA LEU A 132 18.06 -37.68 -0.87
C LEU A 132 18.63 -38.97 -0.26
N GLN A 133 19.96 -39.05 -0.13
CA GLN A 133 20.65 -40.04 0.69
C GLN A 133 21.30 -39.37 1.91
N THR A 134 21.36 -40.06 3.04
CA THR A 134 22.00 -39.59 4.28
C THR A 134 22.90 -40.64 4.93
N GLY A 135 23.92 -40.21 5.69
CA GLY A 135 24.82 -41.10 6.41
C GLY A 135 25.65 -40.43 7.50
N GLU A 136 26.37 -41.23 8.28
CA GLU A 136 27.37 -40.75 9.26
C GLU A 136 28.74 -40.48 8.63
N ASP A 137 29.04 -41.14 7.52
CA ASP A 137 30.27 -41.01 6.74
C ASP A 137 30.03 -40.20 5.45
N PRO A 138 31.09 -39.59 4.85
CA PRO A 138 30.98 -38.86 3.59
C PRO A 138 30.37 -39.72 2.46
N LEU A 139 29.27 -39.23 1.89
CA LEU A 139 28.61 -39.87 0.76
C LEU A 139 29.34 -39.51 -0.56
N PRO A 140 29.47 -40.45 -1.51
CA PRO A 140 30.11 -40.19 -2.79
C PRO A 140 29.37 -39.09 -3.57
N PRO A 141 30.05 -38.35 -4.46
CA PRO A 141 29.38 -37.39 -5.32
C PRO A 141 28.38 -38.13 -6.22
N PRO A 142 27.10 -37.72 -6.23
CA PRO A 142 26.07 -38.37 -7.03
C PRO A 142 26.33 -38.22 -8.53
N THR A 143 26.02 -39.27 -9.29
CA THR A 143 26.01 -39.23 -10.75
C THR A 143 24.74 -38.51 -11.22
N TYR A 144 24.89 -37.36 -11.86
CA TYR A 144 23.77 -36.59 -12.42
C TYR A 144 23.60 -36.89 -13.90
N GLU A 145 22.43 -37.41 -14.27
CA GLU A 145 21.95 -37.47 -15.65
C GLU A 145 20.80 -36.46 -15.83
N ALA A 146 20.69 -35.88 -17.04
CA ALA A 146 19.74 -34.82 -17.34
C ALA A 146 18.27 -35.33 -17.32
N PRO A 147 17.31 -34.42 -17.07
CA PRO A 147 16.53 -34.37 -15.84
C PRO A 147 15.54 -35.54 -15.67
N SER A 148 15.33 -35.95 -14.42
CA SER A 148 14.24 -36.85 -14.04
C SER A 148 13.03 -36.12 -13.42
N CYS A 149 13.21 -34.87 -13.00
CA CYS A 149 12.13 -34.03 -12.49
C CYS A 149 11.37 -33.34 -13.65
N ALA A 150 10.37 -34.03 -14.19
CA ALA A 150 9.32 -33.36 -14.97
C ALA A 150 8.51 -32.43 -14.04
N PRO A 151 8.24 -31.16 -14.43
CA PRO A 151 7.41 -30.27 -13.63
C PRO A 151 6.00 -30.83 -13.43
N SER A 152 5.55 -30.92 -12.18
CA SER A 152 4.24 -31.46 -11.82
C SER A 152 3.14 -30.40 -11.96
N GLY A 153 2.79 -30.06 -13.20
CA GLY A 153 1.66 -29.18 -13.51
C GLY A 153 1.86 -28.38 -14.80
N THR A 154 0.87 -28.43 -15.70
CA THR A 154 0.74 -27.47 -16.80
C THR A 154 0.16 -26.17 -16.26
N ILE A 155 0.86 -25.06 -16.46
CA ILE A 155 0.30 -23.72 -16.30
C ILE A 155 -0.52 -23.43 -17.56
N ASP A 156 -1.75 -22.95 -17.38
CA ASP A 156 -2.59 -22.43 -18.45
C ASP A 156 -2.03 -21.06 -18.91
N LEU A 157 -1.60 -21.00 -20.17
CA LEU A 157 -0.93 -19.85 -20.78
C LEU A 157 -1.84 -19.21 -21.84
N SER A 158 -1.98 -17.89 -21.78
CA SER A 158 -2.66 -17.15 -22.83
C SER A 158 -1.78 -17.03 -24.08
N GLU A 159 -2.37 -16.68 -25.22
CA GLU A 159 -1.64 -16.34 -26.46
C GLU A 159 -0.57 -15.25 -26.22
N THR A 160 -0.79 -14.35 -25.26
CA THR A 160 0.19 -13.32 -24.88
C THR A 160 1.35 -13.90 -24.07
N ASP A 161 1.09 -14.87 -23.19
CA ASP A 161 2.14 -15.54 -22.41
C ASP A 161 3.05 -16.38 -23.32
N GLU A 162 2.44 -17.16 -24.21
CA GLU A 162 3.12 -17.94 -25.24
C GLU A 162 3.92 -17.04 -26.19
N ALA A 163 3.37 -15.90 -26.62
CA ALA A 163 4.11 -14.96 -27.46
C ALA A 163 5.35 -14.37 -26.74
N ILE A 164 5.26 -14.08 -25.44
CA ILE A 164 6.41 -13.61 -24.65
C ILE A 164 7.46 -14.73 -24.51
N LEU A 165 7.03 -15.97 -24.23
CA LEU A 165 7.92 -17.13 -24.11
C LEU A 165 8.62 -17.47 -25.43
N HIS A 166 7.98 -17.22 -26.57
CA HIS A 166 8.57 -17.33 -27.91
C HIS A 166 9.35 -16.06 -28.35
N GLY A 167 9.53 -15.08 -27.46
CA GLY A 167 10.42 -13.93 -27.68
C GLY A 167 9.80 -12.71 -28.35
N ALA A 168 8.47 -12.61 -28.50
CA ALA A 168 7.80 -11.49 -29.16
C ALA A 168 7.98 -10.13 -28.44
N ARG A 169 8.42 -10.13 -27.17
CA ARG A 169 8.84 -8.93 -26.41
C ARG A 169 10.35 -8.85 -26.15
N GLY A 170 11.16 -9.58 -26.93
CA GLY A 170 12.61 -9.60 -26.84
C GLY A 170 13.17 -10.53 -25.74
N ALA A 171 14.49 -10.74 -25.78
CA ALA A 171 15.18 -11.74 -24.96
C ALA A 171 15.06 -11.50 -23.45
N ALA A 172 15.02 -10.24 -23.00
CA ALA A 172 14.85 -9.92 -21.58
C ALA A 172 13.47 -10.35 -21.05
N ALA A 173 12.39 -10.08 -21.80
CA ALA A 173 11.03 -10.48 -21.41
C ALA A 173 10.82 -12.00 -21.52
N GLN A 174 11.46 -12.65 -22.50
CA GLN A 174 11.50 -14.11 -22.61
C GLN A 174 12.15 -14.75 -21.36
N LYS A 175 13.34 -14.30 -20.97
CA LYS A 175 14.05 -14.80 -19.77
C LYS A 175 13.31 -14.47 -18.47
N ALA A 176 12.65 -13.31 -18.40
CA ALA A 176 11.75 -12.99 -17.29
C ALA A 176 10.57 -13.98 -17.21
N MET A 177 9.97 -14.37 -18.34
CA MET A 177 8.89 -15.37 -18.38
C MET A 177 9.38 -16.77 -17.99
N GLU A 178 10.57 -17.22 -18.44
CA GLU A 178 11.16 -18.50 -18.01
C GLU A 178 11.32 -18.59 -16.48
N ILE A 179 11.81 -17.51 -15.85
CA ILE A 179 11.92 -17.39 -14.39
C ILE A 179 10.54 -17.38 -13.74
N LEU A 180 9.59 -16.63 -14.31
CA LEU A 180 8.24 -16.48 -13.77
C LEU A 180 7.43 -17.77 -13.82
N LEU A 181 7.53 -18.56 -14.89
CA LEU A 181 6.90 -19.88 -15.00
C LEU A 181 7.53 -20.88 -14.02
N SER A 182 8.85 -20.84 -13.86
CA SER A 182 9.54 -21.65 -12.84
C SER A 182 9.07 -21.31 -11.42
N PHE A 183 8.90 -20.01 -11.13
CA PHE A 183 8.39 -19.54 -9.84
C PHE A 183 6.90 -19.87 -9.63
N ALA A 184 6.08 -19.76 -10.67
CA ALA A 184 4.68 -20.18 -10.66
C ALA A 184 4.53 -21.67 -10.32
N GLN A 185 5.39 -22.53 -10.86
CA GLN A 185 5.44 -23.95 -10.51
C GLN A 185 5.82 -24.18 -9.03
N ILE A 186 6.82 -23.45 -8.50
CA ILE A 186 7.19 -23.50 -7.07
C ILE A 186 6.02 -23.06 -6.16
N GLN A 187 5.18 -22.13 -6.64
CA GLN A 187 3.97 -21.69 -5.94
C GLN A 187 2.75 -22.61 -6.14
N GLY A 188 2.83 -23.63 -7.00
CA GLY A 188 1.69 -24.48 -7.37
C GLY A 188 0.60 -23.76 -8.17
N ALA A 189 0.91 -22.62 -8.79
CA ALA A 189 -0.03 -21.82 -9.57
C ALA A 189 -0.39 -22.54 -10.89
N THR A 190 -1.68 -22.61 -11.21
CA THR A 190 -2.18 -23.25 -12.44
C THR A 190 -2.39 -22.27 -13.60
N ARG A 191 -2.33 -20.96 -13.37
CA ARG A 191 -2.46 -19.92 -14.40
C ARG A 191 -1.82 -18.60 -13.96
N LEU A 192 -1.58 -17.71 -14.93
CA LEU A 192 -1.12 -16.35 -14.69
C LEU A 192 -2.29 -15.34 -14.65
N ILE A 193 -2.02 -14.14 -14.13
CA ILE A 193 -2.92 -12.98 -14.09
C ILE A 193 -2.22 -11.72 -14.62
N ASP A 194 -3.01 -10.80 -15.17
CA ASP A 194 -2.57 -9.47 -15.59
C ASP A 194 -2.30 -8.58 -14.38
N ILE A 195 -1.20 -7.83 -14.44
CA ILE A 195 -0.79 -6.84 -13.43
C ILE A 195 -0.80 -5.46 -14.06
N SER A 196 -1.45 -4.49 -13.41
CA SER A 196 -1.63 -3.12 -13.94
C SER A 196 -0.54 -2.13 -13.55
N ARG A 197 0.20 -2.39 -12.46
CA ARG A 197 1.37 -1.64 -11.99
C ARG A 197 2.30 -2.60 -11.26
N ALA A 198 3.61 -2.39 -11.39
CA ALA A 198 4.62 -3.11 -10.62
C ALA A 198 5.39 -2.17 -9.69
N HIS A 199 6.09 -2.76 -8.73
CA HIS A 199 7.05 -2.06 -7.89
C HIS A 199 8.25 -2.98 -7.62
N ILE A 200 9.46 -2.44 -7.70
CA ILE A 200 10.70 -3.22 -7.58
C ILE A 200 11.32 -3.03 -6.19
N ASP A 201 11.29 -4.08 -5.38
CA ASP A 201 12.00 -4.26 -4.10
C ASP A 201 13.52 -4.37 -4.32
N ALA A 202 13.91 -5.00 -5.45
CA ALA A 202 15.27 -5.33 -5.86
C ALA A 202 16.20 -4.12 -6.17
N CYS A 203 15.96 -2.97 -5.55
CA CYS A 203 16.74 -1.73 -5.60
C CYS A 203 17.81 -1.66 -4.49
N ILE A 204 17.81 -2.61 -3.55
CA ILE A 204 18.79 -2.71 -2.47
C ILE A 204 20.13 -3.23 -3.03
N TYR A 205 21.18 -2.44 -2.94
CA TYR A 205 22.54 -2.90 -3.27
C TYR A 205 23.13 -3.70 -2.11
N THR A 206 23.25 -5.01 -2.30
CA THR A 206 23.79 -5.97 -1.32
C THR A 206 25.21 -6.46 -1.65
N GLY A 207 25.74 -6.07 -2.81
CA GLY A 207 26.93 -6.65 -3.43
C GLY A 207 26.77 -6.76 -4.95
N PRO A 208 27.85 -7.13 -5.69
CA PRO A 208 27.85 -7.17 -7.15
C PRO A 208 26.69 -7.93 -7.81
N ALA A 209 26.10 -8.94 -7.18
CA ALA A 209 24.95 -9.68 -7.71
C ALA A 209 23.73 -8.78 -7.94
N SER A 210 23.43 -7.90 -6.98
CA SER A 210 22.28 -6.99 -7.00
C SER A 210 22.30 -6.04 -8.21
N LEU A 211 23.49 -5.63 -8.64
CA LEU A 211 23.70 -4.79 -9.82
C LEU A 211 23.81 -5.62 -11.12
N ARG A 212 24.50 -6.78 -11.06
CA ARG A 212 24.78 -7.62 -12.23
C ARG A 212 23.51 -8.22 -12.86
N ILE A 213 22.51 -8.61 -12.08
CA ILE A 213 21.28 -9.20 -12.64
C ILE A 213 20.47 -8.16 -13.45
N PRO A 214 20.15 -6.96 -12.92
CA PRO A 214 19.53 -5.89 -13.72
C PRO A 214 20.36 -5.46 -14.93
N GLN A 215 21.69 -5.38 -14.82
CA GLN A 215 22.56 -5.10 -15.97
C GLN A 215 22.49 -6.21 -17.04
N THR A 216 22.32 -7.46 -16.63
CA THR A 216 22.12 -8.60 -17.55
C THR A 216 20.79 -8.43 -18.29
N PHE A 217 19.70 -8.13 -17.59
CA PHE A 217 18.41 -7.81 -18.24
C PHE A 217 18.51 -6.61 -19.18
N LEU A 218 19.17 -5.52 -18.78
CA LEU A 218 19.33 -4.32 -19.61
C LEU A 218 20.12 -4.59 -20.89
N SER A 219 21.18 -5.41 -20.82
CA SER A 219 21.94 -5.82 -22.01
C SER A 219 21.19 -6.79 -22.94
N LEU A 220 20.17 -7.48 -22.42
CA LEU A 220 19.18 -8.24 -23.22
C LEU A 220 18.02 -7.35 -23.77
N GLY A 221 18.11 -6.03 -23.62
CA GLY A 221 17.15 -5.06 -24.16
C GLY A 221 15.93 -4.79 -23.27
N ALA A 222 16.02 -5.03 -21.95
CA ALA A 222 14.89 -4.90 -21.03
C ALA A 222 14.15 -3.55 -21.10
N ARG A 223 12.82 -3.63 -21.12
CA ARG A 223 11.87 -2.53 -20.94
C ARG A 223 10.72 -3.00 -20.08
N VAL A 224 10.28 -2.19 -19.12
CA VAL A 224 9.09 -2.50 -18.32
C VAL A 224 7.84 -2.46 -19.22
N ALA A 225 6.99 -3.47 -19.10
CA ALA A 225 5.76 -3.61 -19.89
C ALA A 225 4.58 -2.83 -19.28
N ILE A 226 4.71 -2.40 -18.02
CA ILE A 226 3.67 -1.76 -17.20
C ILE A 226 4.29 -0.63 -16.36
N PRO A 227 3.50 0.36 -15.89
CA PRO A 227 4.00 1.41 -15.00
C PRO A 227 4.64 0.81 -13.75
N THR A 228 5.90 1.18 -13.50
CA THR A 228 6.76 0.53 -12.50
C THR A 228 7.49 1.57 -11.66
N THR A 229 7.41 1.46 -10.33
CA THR A 229 8.16 2.32 -9.39
C THR A 229 9.23 1.54 -8.61
N LEU A 230 10.11 2.23 -7.88
CA LEU A 230 11.34 1.68 -7.27
C LEU A 230 11.38 1.86 -5.74
N ASN A 231 11.81 0.83 -5.00
CA ASN A 231 11.87 0.87 -3.53
C ASN A 231 12.96 1.84 -3.03
N SER A 232 12.93 2.13 -1.74
CA SER A 232 14.06 2.67 -0.98
C SER A 232 15.36 1.89 -1.25
N ILE A 233 16.48 2.61 -1.14
CA ILE A 233 17.77 2.23 -1.70
C ILE A 233 18.86 2.25 -0.62
N SER A 234 20.05 1.76 -0.95
CA SER A 234 21.17 1.69 0.01
C SER A 234 21.81 3.05 0.35
N ILE A 235 21.37 4.16 -0.26
CA ILE A 235 21.92 5.51 -0.07
C ILE A 235 20.87 6.63 -0.22
N ASP A 236 21.07 7.74 0.50
CA ASP A 236 20.42 9.01 0.17
C ASP A 236 21.12 9.61 -1.07
N ARG A 237 20.49 9.57 -2.25
CA ARG A 237 21.11 10.07 -3.50
C ARG A 237 21.49 11.55 -3.44
N ARG A 238 20.78 12.34 -2.62
CA ARG A 238 21.02 13.78 -2.45
C ARG A 238 22.20 14.04 -1.49
N ARG A 239 22.35 13.24 -0.43
CA ARG A 239 23.20 13.54 0.74
C ARG A 239 24.26 12.50 1.09
N TRP A 240 24.42 11.39 0.37
CA TRP A 240 25.37 10.32 0.75
C TRP A 240 26.82 10.79 1.00
N ARG A 241 27.28 11.83 0.28
CA ARG A 241 28.60 12.45 0.49
C ARG A 241 28.69 13.23 1.81
N GLU A 242 27.63 13.94 2.18
CA GLU A 242 27.50 14.66 3.46
C GLU A 242 27.48 13.65 4.63
N LEU A 243 26.77 12.54 4.44
CA LEU A 243 26.69 11.41 5.39
C LEU A 243 27.99 10.57 5.44
N GLY A 244 28.99 10.87 4.61
CA GLY A 244 30.28 10.17 4.60
C GLY A 244 30.25 8.75 4.03
N VAL A 245 29.21 8.37 3.29
CA VAL A 245 29.12 7.04 2.66
C VAL A 245 30.26 6.86 1.65
N LYS A 246 30.92 5.70 1.69
CA LYS A 246 32.04 5.40 0.78
C LYS A 246 31.56 5.28 -0.67
N GLU A 247 32.37 5.77 -1.61
CA GLU A 247 32.08 5.67 -3.05
C GLU A 247 31.96 4.20 -3.51
N GLU A 248 32.73 3.28 -2.89
CA GLU A 248 32.67 1.83 -3.06
C GLU A 248 31.26 1.22 -2.84
N LEU A 249 30.44 1.87 -2.01
CA LEU A 249 29.04 1.50 -1.74
C LEU A 249 28.08 2.37 -2.56
N ALA A 250 28.31 3.69 -2.58
CA ALA A 250 27.38 4.64 -3.16
C ALA A 250 27.32 4.60 -4.70
N VAL A 251 28.46 4.48 -5.39
CA VAL A 251 28.50 4.45 -6.86
C VAL A 251 27.74 3.25 -7.45
N PRO A 252 27.95 1.99 -7.01
CA PRO A 252 27.19 0.86 -7.56
C PRO A 252 25.72 0.83 -7.08
N ALA A 253 25.39 1.41 -5.92
CA ALA A 253 24.00 1.59 -5.49
C ALA A 253 23.26 2.63 -6.36
N ASP A 254 23.90 3.74 -6.71
CA ASP A 254 23.37 4.73 -7.66
C ASP A 254 23.20 4.10 -9.06
N GLN A 255 24.19 3.33 -9.51
CA GLN A 255 24.15 2.62 -10.80
C GLN A 255 23.03 1.56 -10.87
N LEU A 256 22.64 0.95 -9.75
CA LEU A 256 21.50 0.03 -9.68
C LEU A 256 20.17 0.77 -9.98
N VAL A 257 19.98 1.96 -9.41
CA VAL A 257 18.82 2.81 -9.71
C VAL A 257 18.81 3.20 -11.19
N GLU A 258 19.92 3.75 -11.70
CA GLU A 258 20.03 4.15 -13.12
C GLU A 258 19.80 2.98 -14.09
N THR A 259 20.18 1.76 -13.70
CA THR A 259 19.94 0.54 -14.49
C THR A 259 18.43 0.25 -14.64
N TYR A 260 17.61 0.48 -13.61
CA TYR A 260 16.15 0.34 -13.70
C TYR A 260 15.48 1.54 -14.38
N LEU A 261 15.96 2.77 -14.17
CA LEU A 261 15.48 3.95 -14.90
C LEU A 261 15.71 3.77 -16.42
N ALA A 262 16.84 3.18 -16.82
CA ALA A 262 17.12 2.81 -18.21
C ALA A 262 16.22 1.69 -18.79
N MET A 263 15.46 0.97 -17.95
CA MET A 263 14.38 0.06 -18.37
C MET A 263 13.01 0.75 -18.45
N GLY A 264 12.88 1.99 -17.94
CA GLY A 264 11.63 2.76 -17.94
C GLY A 264 10.86 2.77 -16.60
N ALA A 265 11.46 2.29 -15.51
CA ALA A 265 10.89 2.50 -14.17
C ALA A 265 11.03 3.96 -13.72
N ARG A 266 10.28 4.37 -12.69
CA ARG A 266 10.27 5.76 -12.16
C ARG A 266 10.55 5.82 -10.65
N PRO A 267 11.21 6.89 -10.15
CA PRO A 267 11.35 7.16 -8.72
C PRO A 267 10.10 7.90 -8.22
N ASP A 268 9.12 7.12 -7.78
CA ASP A 268 7.74 7.53 -7.43
C ASP A 268 7.18 6.51 -6.39
N ILE A 269 6.06 6.80 -5.73
CA ILE A 269 5.62 6.19 -4.45
C ILE A 269 5.77 4.66 -4.39
N GLY A 270 6.36 4.19 -3.28
CA GLY A 270 6.97 2.86 -3.18
C GLY A 270 6.17 1.79 -2.42
N TRP A 271 6.20 0.54 -2.94
CA TRP A 271 5.27 -0.53 -2.56
C TRP A 271 5.81 -1.97 -2.73
N SER A 272 7.08 -2.23 -2.37
CA SER A 272 7.52 -3.58 -2.01
C SER A 272 8.63 -3.51 -0.99
N GLU A 273 8.36 -4.11 0.17
CA GLU A 273 9.32 -4.67 1.11
C GLU A 273 8.53 -5.73 1.90
N SER A 274 9.19 -6.69 2.53
CA SER A 274 8.54 -7.73 3.34
C SER A 274 7.50 -7.19 4.35
N ASN A 275 7.77 -6.05 4.98
CA ASN A 275 6.83 -5.33 5.85
C ASN A 275 5.73 -4.56 5.11
N ALA A 276 6.05 -3.91 3.99
CA ALA A 276 5.07 -3.15 3.22
C ALA A 276 3.98 -4.07 2.66
N VAL A 277 4.35 -5.26 2.13
CA VAL A 277 3.40 -6.28 1.67
C VAL A 277 2.53 -6.82 2.80
N VAL A 278 3.12 -7.12 3.95
CA VAL A 278 2.36 -7.58 5.12
C VAL A 278 1.36 -6.52 5.58
N PHE A 279 1.74 -5.24 5.59
CA PHE A 279 0.82 -4.14 5.90
C PHE A 279 -0.28 -4.01 4.83
N ALA A 280 0.09 -4.06 3.54
CA ALA A 280 -0.81 -4.02 2.38
C ALA A 280 -1.95 -5.04 2.48
N ASN A 281 -1.58 -6.32 2.67
CA ASN A 281 -2.55 -7.40 2.70
C ASN A 281 -3.41 -7.37 3.98
N SER A 282 -2.77 -7.11 5.13
CA SER A 282 -3.40 -7.26 6.45
C SER A 282 -4.27 -6.07 6.81
N VAL A 283 -3.71 -4.85 6.80
CA VAL A 283 -4.38 -3.65 7.32
C VAL A 283 -5.30 -3.02 6.27
N LEU A 284 -4.93 -3.16 5.00
CA LEU A 284 -5.44 -2.32 3.91
C LEU A 284 -6.24 -3.13 2.86
N GLY A 285 -6.28 -4.46 3.00
CA GLY A 285 -7.05 -5.33 2.10
C GLY A 285 -6.51 -5.42 0.67
N ALA A 286 -5.28 -4.97 0.41
CA ALA A 286 -4.61 -5.19 -0.87
C ALA A 286 -4.43 -6.69 -1.14
N ARG A 287 -4.24 -7.06 -2.41
CA ARG A 287 -4.09 -8.46 -2.85
C ARG A 287 -2.79 -8.62 -3.63
N THR A 288 -1.70 -8.77 -2.89
CA THR A 288 -0.36 -9.01 -3.43
C THR A 288 0.34 -10.13 -2.67
N GLN A 289 1.37 -10.74 -3.25
CA GLN A 289 2.18 -11.76 -2.59
C GLN A 289 3.45 -11.16 -1.99
N LYS A 290 4.00 -11.79 -0.93
CA LYS A 290 5.36 -11.50 -0.42
C LYS A 290 6.38 -12.05 -1.43
N TYR A 291 6.55 -11.29 -2.51
CA TYR A 291 7.40 -11.64 -3.64
C TYR A 291 8.89 -11.47 -3.27
N PRO A 292 9.76 -12.45 -3.59
CA PRO A 292 11.20 -12.29 -3.39
C PRO A 292 11.82 -11.40 -4.47
N ASP A 293 12.86 -10.64 -4.12
CA ASP A 293 13.54 -9.73 -5.04
C ASP A 293 13.94 -10.47 -6.33
N LEU A 294 13.78 -9.78 -7.46
CA LEU A 294 13.95 -10.20 -8.86
C LEU A 294 12.73 -10.88 -9.52
N ILE A 295 11.71 -11.38 -8.80
CA ILE A 295 10.42 -11.75 -9.46
C ILE A 295 9.58 -10.51 -9.76
N ASP A 296 9.67 -9.48 -8.91
CA ASP A 296 9.14 -8.14 -9.11
C ASP A 296 9.61 -7.52 -10.44
N VAL A 297 10.90 -7.64 -10.76
CA VAL A 297 11.48 -7.28 -12.06
C VAL A 297 10.87 -8.13 -13.18
N CYS A 298 10.71 -9.44 -12.98
CA CYS A 298 10.09 -10.30 -13.99
C CYS A 298 8.61 -9.97 -14.25
N ILE A 299 7.86 -9.59 -13.21
CA ILE A 299 6.48 -9.10 -13.29
C ILE A 299 6.45 -7.76 -14.04
N ALA A 300 7.36 -6.83 -13.73
CA ALA A 300 7.48 -5.54 -14.42
C ALA A 300 7.81 -5.68 -15.92
N LEU A 301 8.67 -6.64 -16.29
CA LEU A 301 9.07 -6.89 -17.69
C LEU A 301 8.02 -7.67 -18.51
N THR A 302 7.14 -8.44 -17.86
CA THR A 302 6.09 -9.24 -18.55
C THR A 302 4.70 -8.61 -18.50
N GLY A 303 4.37 -7.89 -17.44
CA GLY A 303 3.00 -7.45 -17.10
C GLY A 303 2.13 -8.56 -16.49
N ARG A 304 2.74 -9.67 -16.05
CA ARG A 304 2.07 -10.91 -15.64
C ARG A 304 2.56 -11.35 -14.27
N ALA A 305 1.75 -12.11 -13.53
CA ALA A 305 2.15 -12.74 -12.27
C ALA A 305 1.44 -14.08 -12.04
N PRO A 306 1.96 -14.98 -11.19
CA PRO A 306 1.28 -16.24 -10.86
C PRO A 306 0.05 -16.00 -9.99
N LEU A 307 -1.06 -16.71 -10.27
CA LEU A 307 -2.20 -16.73 -9.36
C LEU A 307 -1.96 -17.70 -8.20
N ALA A 308 -1.31 -17.20 -7.14
CA ALA A 308 -1.08 -17.93 -5.90
C ALA A 308 -1.02 -16.99 -4.68
N GLY A 309 -1.00 -17.59 -3.48
CA GLY A 309 -0.83 -16.87 -2.21
C GLY A 309 -1.83 -15.73 -2.03
N GLY A 310 -1.33 -14.54 -1.66
CA GLY A 310 -2.14 -13.36 -1.32
C GLY A 310 -3.03 -12.80 -2.44
N HIS A 311 -2.92 -13.29 -3.68
CA HIS A 311 -3.85 -12.98 -4.78
C HIS A 311 -5.14 -13.82 -4.75
N ALA A 312 -5.07 -15.08 -4.30
CA ALA A 312 -6.20 -16.01 -4.20
C ALA A 312 -6.93 -15.88 -2.85
N ASP A 313 -8.18 -16.33 -2.72
CA ASP A 313 -8.92 -16.23 -1.44
C ASP A 313 -8.50 -17.36 -0.46
N GLU A 314 -8.19 -18.53 -1.01
CA GLU A 314 -7.63 -19.67 -0.29
C GLU A 314 -6.29 -19.29 0.35
N GLY A 315 -5.42 -18.62 -0.41
CA GLY A 315 -4.11 -18.14 0.04
C GLY A 315 -4.12 -16.94 0.99
N ARG A 316 -5.31 -16.50 1.43
CA ARG A 316 -5.51 -15.45 2.46
C ARG A 316 -6.23 -15.98 3.71
N THR A 317 -6.68 -17.23 3.68
CA THR A 317 -7.44 -17.85 4.77
C THR A 317 -6.51 -18.22 5.93
N PRO A 318 -6.82 -17.83 7.19
CA PRO A 318 -5.97 -18.13 8.33
C PRO A 318 -5.99 -19.63 8.68
N SER A 319 -4.81 -20.22 8.85
CA SER A 319 -4.61 -21.63 9.24
C SER A 319 -4.37 -21.81 10.76
N VAL A 320 -3.99 -20.73 11.46
CA VAL A 320 -3.80 -20.71 12.92
C VAL A 320 -4.59 -19.58 13.57
N VAL A 321 -4.97 -19.76 14.84
CA VAL A 321 -5.63 -18.74 15.68
C VAL A 321 -4.74 -18.43 16.86
N VAL A 322 -4.47 -17.15 17.10
CA VAL A 322 -3.54 -16.67 18.12
C VAL A 322 -4.27 -15.80 19.14
N GLU A 323 -4.46 -16.34 20.34
CA GLU A 323 -5.17 -15.71 21.45
C GLU A 323 -4.19 -14.91 22.32
N VAL A 324 -4.28 -13.59 22.21
CA VAL A 324 -3.54 -12.64 23.03
C VAL A 324 -4.28 -12.45 24.35
N ALA A 325 -3.57 -12.58 25.47
CA ALA A 325 -4.12 -12.29 26.80
C ALA A 325 -4.40 -10.79 27.00
N ASP A 326 -5.34 -10.47 27.89
CA ASP A 326 -5.62 -9.08 28.28
C ASP A 326 -4.41 -8.46 29.02
N PHE A 327 -4.04 -7.23 28.65
CA PHE A 327 -2.86 -6.52 29.17
C PHE A 327 -3.29 -5.21 29.84
N PRO A 328 -2.97 -4.99 31.14
CA PRO A 328 -3.51 -3.86 31.90
C PRO A 328 -2.96 -2.49 31.48
N LYS A 329 -1.91 -2.44 30.65
CA LYS A 329 -1.36 -1.21 30.08
C LYS A 329 -0.56 -1.52 28.81
N MET A 330 -0.73 -0.70 27.78
CA MET A 330 -0.01 -0.81 26.51
C MET A 330 0.65 0.54 26.18
N ASP A 331 1.92 0.49 25.81
CA ASP A 331 2.64 1.59 25.15
C ASP A 331 3.13 1.12 23.77
N ASP A 332 3.75 2.00 22.98
CA ASP A 332 4.09 1.72 21.58
C ASP A 332 5.04 0.52 21.39
N ALA A 333 5.81 0.12 22.41
CA ALA A 333 6.72 -1.03 22.31
C ALA A 333 6.00 -2.39 22.30
N VAL A 334 4.74 -2.47 22.75
CA VAL A 334 4.01 -3.75 22.81
C VAL A 334 3.67 -4.29 21.43
N TRP A 335 3.45 -3.41 20.44
CA TRP A 335 3.05 -3.78 19.08
C TRP A 335 4.15 -4.50 18.29
N PRO A 336 5.40 -4.00 18.22
CA PRO A 336 6.50 -4.75 17.62
C PRO A 336 6.88 -6.01 18.44
N LEU A 337 6.72 -6.03 19.78
CA LEU A 337 6.89 -7.28 20.55
C LEU A 337 5.87 -8.35 20.16
N LEU A 338 4.58 -7.97 20.10
CA LEU A 338 3.49 -8.85 19.67
C LEU A 338 3.71 -9.35 18.24
N GLY A 339 4.02 -8.45 17.30
CA GLY A 339 4.29 -8.81 15.91
C GLY A 339 5.44 -9.81 15.77
N TYR A 340 6.59 -9.52 16.40
CA TYR A 340 7.77 -10.39 16.37
C TYR A 340 7.45 -11.79 16.92
N HIS A 341 6.83 -11.86 18.10
CA HIS A 341 6.52 -13.12 18.75
C HIS A 341 5.47 -13.92 17.98
N ILE A 342 4.39 -13.28 17.52
CA ILE A 342 3.34 -13.95 16.72
C ILE A 342 3.90 -14.45 15.39
N GLY A 343 4.88 -13.75 14.80
CA GLY A 343 5.60 -14.23 13.61
C GLY A 343 6.46 -15.47 13.88
N GLN A 344 7.09 -15.59 15.06
CA GLN A 344 7.77 -16.83 15.48
C GLN A 344 6.79 -17.99 15.67
N LEU A 345 5.59 -17.73 16.21
CA LEU A 345 4.57 -18.75 16.45
C LEU A 345 3.91 -19.26 15.15
N ALA A 346 3.72 -18.37 14.17
CA ALA A 346 3.04 -18.65 12.90
C ALA A 346 4.00 -19.18 11.81
N GLY A 347 5.20 -18.59 11.68
CA GLY A 347 6.17 -18.98 10.65
C GLY A 347 5.62 -18.73 9.23
N GLY A 348 5.18 -19.80 8.55
CA GLY A 348 4.54 -19.73 7.24
C GLY A 348 3.01 -19.73 7.26
N ASP A 349 2.39 -20.02 8.42
CA ASP A 349 0.94 -20.00 8.58
C ASP A 349 0.40 -18.56 8.65
N ILE A 350 -0.81 -18.30 8.13
CA ILE A 350 -1.49 -17.00 8.31
C ILE A 350 -2.27 -17.03 9.63
N PRO A 351 -1.99 -16.13 10.60
CA PRO A 351 -2.69 -16.10 11.87
C PRO A 351 -3.95 -15.23 11.85
N LEU A 352 -5.01 -15.72 12.50
CA LEU A 352 -6.11 -14.88 13.01
C LEU A 352 -5.84 -14.55 14.48
N VAL A 353 -5.38 -13.33 14.72
CA VAL A 353 -5.11 -12.77 16.05
C VAL A 353 -6.41 -12.27 16.68
N VAL A 354 -6.61 -12.59 17.95
CA VAL A 354 -7.82 -12.29 18.74
C VAL A 354 -7.43 -11.95 20.18
N GLY A 355 -8.26 -11.18 20.88
CA GLY A 355 -7.94 -10.58 22.19
C GLY A 355 -7.53 -9.10 22.13
N LEU A 356 -7.34 -8.57 20.92
CA LEU A 356 -6.96 -7.17 20.67
C LEU A 356 -8.17 -6.28 20.28
N GLU A 357 -9.40 -6.81 20.28
CA GLU A 357 -10.59 -6.16 19.69
C GLU A 357 -10.93 -4.79 20.30
N GLN A 358 -10.52 -4.53 21.54
CA GLN A 358 -10.80 -3.28 22.27
C GLN A 358 -9.64 -2.26 22.24
N THR A 359 -8.48 -2.65 21.70
CA THR A 359 -7.23 -1.88 21.83
C THR A 359 -7.14 -0.63 20.94
N LYS A 360 -7.93 -0.57 19.85
CA LYS A 360 -8.00 0.56 18.89
C LYS A 360 -6.59 1.05 18.44
N PRO A 361 -5.77 0.19 17.81
CA PRO A 361 -4.43 0.57 17.38
C PRO A 361 -4.45 1.68 16.34
N ARG A 362 -3.42 2.52 16.37
CA ARG A 362 -3.12 3.53 15.33
C ARG A 362 -2.44 2.88 14.12
N MET A 363 -2.18 3.66 13.07
CA MET A 363 -1.50 3.13 11.88
C MET A 363 -0.03 2.80 12.16
N ALA A 364 0.68 3.63 12.95
CA ALA A 364 2.04 3.35 13.40
C ALA A 364 2.13 2.06 14.22
N ASP A 365 1.13 1.79 15.06
CA ASP A 365 1.05 0.58 15.89
C ASP A 365 0.94 -0.69 15.02
N LEU A 366 0.03 -0.68 14.02
CA LEU A 366 -0.12 -1.78 13.07
C LEU A 366 1.08 -1.93 12.13
N LYS A 367 1.76 -0.83 11.77
CA LYS A 367 3.02 -0.86 11.00
C LYS A 367 4.13 -1.53 11.81
N ALA A 368 4.31 -1.14 13.07
CA ALA A 368 5.33 -1.71 13.95
C ALA A 368 5.09 -3.21 14.19
N PHE A 369 3.82 -3.62 14.42
CA PHE A 369 3.43 -5.02 14.46
C PHE A 369 3.76 -5.75 13.15
N GLY A 370 3.31 -5.22 12.00
CA GLY A 370 3.47 -5.89 10.71
C GLY A 370 4.92 -6.05 10.27
N ALA A 371 5.77 -5.08 10.57
CA ALA A 371 7.20 -5.19 10.27
C ALA A 371 7.95 -6.16 11.18
N ALA A 372 7.58 -6.20 12.47
CA ALA A 372 8.12 -7.17 13.40
C ALA A 372 7.68 -8.60 13.03
N PHE A 373 6.42 -8.79 12.64
CA PHE A 373 5.90 -10.05 12.10
C PHE A 373 6.66 -10.49 10.83
N ALA A 374 6.86 -9.60 9.86
CA ALA A 374 7.58 -9.89 8.63
C ALA A 374 9.06 -10.27 8.83
N THR A 375 9.65 -9.95 9.98
CA THR A 375 11.04 -10.29 10.37
C THR A 375 11.19 -11.76 10.77
N THR A 376 10.18 -12.31 11.45
CA THR A 376 10.19 -13.68 11.98
C THR A 376 9.36 -14.67 11.14
N ALA A 377 8.34 -14.18 10.42
CA ALA A 377 7.46 -14.97 9.56
C ALA A 377 7.87 -14.95 8.07
N SER A 378 7.54 -16.05 7.37
CA SER A 378 7.49 -16.12 5.91
C SER A 378 6.08 -15.88 5.35
N ALA A 379 5.04 -15.94 6.20
CA ALA A 379 3.67 -15.59 5.84
C ALA A 379 3.56 -14.16 5.26
N SER A 380 2.68 -13.99 4.27
CA SER A 380 2.48 -12.73 3.52
C SER A 380 1.47 -11.77 4.13
N MET A 381 0.77 -12.18 5.21
CA MET A 381 -0.23 -11.37 5.91
C MET A 381 -0.58 -11.96 7.29
N PHE A 382 -1.34 -11.19 8.07
CA PHE A 382 -2.03 -11.59 9.29
C PHE A 382 -3.46 -11.02 9.29
N HIS A 383 -4.32 -11.52 10.18
CA HIS A 383 -5.63 -10.92 10.47
C HIS A 383 -5.70 -10.55 11.96
N VAL A 384 -6.28 -9.40 12.31
CA VAL A 384 -6.62 -9.03 13.69
C VAL A 384 -8.13 -8.80 13.77
N ARG A 385 -8.83 -9.63 14.54
CA ARG A 385 -10.29 -9.56 14.63
C ARG A 385 -10.75 -8.18 15.15
N GLY A 386 -11.78 -7.63 14.52
CA GLY A 386 -12.30 -6.29 14.82
C GLY A 386 -11.39 -5.12 14.40
N VAL A 387 -10.26 -5.39 13.73
CA VAL A 387 -9.28 -4.37 13.34
C VAL A 387 -8.89 -4.45 11.86
N THR A 388 -8.54 -5.63 11.35
CA THR A 388 -8.23 -5.79 9.91
C THR A 388 -9.50 -6.05 9.08
N PRO A 389 -9.63 -5.46 7.86
CA PRO A 389 -10.87 -5.45 7.09
C PRO A 389 -11.38 -6.84 6.69
N GLU A 390 -10.49 -7.82 6.53
CA GLU A 390 -10.88 -9.20 6.14
C GLU A 390 -11.17 -10.13 7.32
N ALA A 391 -10.85 -9.78 8.56
CA ALA A 391 -10.95 -10.70 9.70
C ALA A 391 -12.39 -11.17 10.00
N THR A 392 -13.39 -10.36 9.63
CA THR A 392 -14.83 -10.66 9.76
C THR A 392 -15.25 -11.87 8.90
N LYS A 393 -14.52 -12.18 7.81
CA LYS A 393 -14.75 -13.38 6.99
C LYS A 393 -14.46 -14.68 7.74
N PHE A 394 -13.65 -14.61 8.81
CA PHE A 394 -12.98 -15.77 9.41
C PHE A 394 -13.41 -16.08 10.86
N GLU A 395 -14.50 -15.48 11.37
CA GLU A 395 -14.95 -15.67 12.76
C GLU A 395 -15.20 -17.15 13.13
N GLY A 396 -15.69 -17.95 12.17
CA GLY A 396 -15.92 -19.39 12.34
C GLY A 396 -14.67 -20.28 12.34
N VAL A 397 -13.53 -19.78 11.85
CA VAL A 397 -12.27 -20.56 11.72
C VAL A 397 -11.71 -21.00 13.08
N ARG A 398 -12.12 -20.33 14.16
CA ARG A 398 -11.82 -20.67 15.57
C ARG A 398 -12.13 -22.11 15.98
N HIS A 399 -12.97 -22.84 15.24
CA HIS A 399 -13.35 -24.22 15.52
C HIS A 399 -12.49 -25.27 14.81
N THR A 400 -11.71 -24.90 13.79
CA THR A 400 -10.96 -25.83 12.93
C THR A 400 -9.46 -25.56 12.86
N ALA A 401 -9.02 -24.32 13.10
CA ALA A 401 -7.61 -23.94 13.08
C ALA A 401 -6.84 -24.37 14.35
N LYS A 402 -5.53 -24.54 14.21
CA LYS A 402 -4.60 -24.76 15.34
C LYS A 402 -4.60 -23.50 16.22
N ARG A 403 -4.94 -23.65 17.51
CA ARG A 403 -4.96 -22.55 18.48
C ARG A 403 -3.62 -22.44 19.21
N MET A 404 -3.19 -21.19 19.43
CA MET A 404 -1.97 -20.80 20.13
C MET A 404 -2.29 -19.62 21.05
N ALA A 405 -1.55 -19.43 22.14
CA ALA A 405 -1.78 -18.34 23.10
C ALA A 405 -0.51 -17.51 23.30
N VAL A 406 -0.67 -16.22 23.60
CA VAL A 406 0.42 -15.28 23.92
C VAL A 406 0.16 -14.68 25.30
N HIS A 407 1.11 -14.86 26.22
CA HIS A 407 1.03 -14.33 27.58
C HIS A 407 2.07 -13.22 27.82
N GLU A 408 1.93 -12.45 28.91
CA GLU A 408 2.89 -11.42 29.32
C GLU A 408 4.33 -11.96 29.40
N SER A 409 4.50 -13.21 29.88
CA SER A 409 5.78 -13.90 29.97
C SER A 409 6.51 -14.05 28.64
N ASP A 410 5.77 -14.14 27.54
CA ASP A 410 6.34 -14.41 26.22
C ASP A 410 6.75 -13.10 25.53
N LEU A 411 6.02 -12.00 25.81
CA LEU A 411 6.45 -10.64 25.45
C LEU A 411 7.65 -10.19 26.29
N VAL A 412 7.73 -10.56 27.57
CA VAL A 412 8.90 -10.29 28.42
C VAL A 412 10.13 -11.01 27.89
N ARG A 413 10.04 -12.31 27.54
CA ARG A 413 11.14 -13.04 26.89
C ARG A 413 11.56 -12.42 25.56
N THR A 414 10.58 -12.04 24.73
CA THR A 414 10.85 -11.37 23.45
C THR A 414 11.56 -10.02 23.65
N TRP A 415 11.22 -9.29 24.71
CA TRP A 415 11.91 -8.05 25.09
C TRP A 415 13.33 -8.31 25.59
N GLU A 416 13.53 -9.37 26.39
CA GLU A 416 14.86 -9.82 26.87
C GLU A 416 15.76 -10.24 25.68
N ASP A 417 15.24 -11.04 24.74
CA ASP A 417 15.96 -11.50 23.53
C ASP A 417 16.41 -10.33 22.63
N LEU A 418 15.61 -9.27 22.52
CA LEU A 418 15.90 -8.09 21.69
C LEU A 418 16.82 -7.07 22.39
N ASN A 419 17.05 -7.19 23.70
CA ASN A 419 17.97 -6.34 24.47
C ASN A 419 19.36 -6.98 24.58
N THR A 420 20.11 -6.97 23.47
CA THR A 420 21.42 -7.65 23.35
C THR A 420 22.60 -6.90 23.97
N ALA A 421 22.45 -5.62 24.33
CA ALA A 421 23.51 -4.82 24.97
C ALA A 421 23.88 -5.37 26.36
N GLN A 422 25.20 -5.49 26.62
CA GLN A 422 25.73 -6.08 27.86
C GLN A 422 26.02 -5.06 28.97
N ASP A 423 26.00 -3.78 28.63
CA ASP A 423 26.07 -2.66 29.56
C ASP A 423 24.90 -1.69 29.30
N SER A 424 25.01 -0.46 29.79
CA SER A 424 23.94 0.53 29.81
C SER A 424 24.09 1.68 28.81
N SER A 425 25.22 1.74 28.11
CA SER A 425 25.54 2.86 27.24
C SER A 425 24.65 2.89 26.00
N VAL A 426 24.42 4.08 25.45
CA VAL A 426 23.82 4.30 24.13
C VAL A 426 24.68 5.37 23.45
N GLY A 427 25.23 5.06 22.28
CA GLY A 427 25.89 6.06 21.42
C GLY A 427 24.98 6.59 20.31
N LEU A 428 23.89 5.87 20.01
CA LEU A 428 22.95 6.20 18.93
C LEU A 428 21.52 5.76 19.29
N VAL A 429 20.56 6.67 19.15
CA VAL A 429 19.13 6.38 19.08
C VAL A 429 18.73 6.28 17.60
N SER A 430 18.04 5.20 17.27
CA SER A 430 17.82 4.67 15.91
C SER A 430 16.32 4.46 15.68
N LEU A 431 15.68 5.34 14.92
CA LEU A 431 14.23 5.37 14.72
C LEU A 431 13.87 5.30 13.22
N GLY A 432 12.67 4.77 12.92
CA GLY A 432 12.17 4.67 11.55
C GLY A 432 12.60 3.39 10.81
N ASN A 433 12.52 2.22 11.46
CA ASN A 433 12.57 0.93 10.77
C ASN A 433 11.27 0.11 10.98
N PRO A 434 10.36 0.03 9.99
CA PRO A 434 10.36 0.74 8.71
C PRO A 434 10.15 2.26 8.91
N HIS A 435 10.28 3.02 7.82
CA HIS A 435 10.30 4.49 7.81
C HIS A 435 9.29 5.16 8.76
N PHE A 436 9.74 6.22 9.44
CA PHE A 436 9.07 6.87 10.56
C PHE A 436 7.86 7.69 10.09
N SER A 437 6.68 7.41 10.66
CA SER A 437 5.41 8.00 10.23
C SER A 437 5.14 9.38 10.84
N LEU A 438 4.17 10.10 10.27
CA LEU A 438 3.71 11.38 10.81
C LEU A 438 3.18 11.26 12.26
N GLU A 439 2.50 10.16 12.61
CA GLU A 439 2.04 9.88 13.99
C GLU A 439 3.22 9.76 14.97
N GLU A 440 4.34 9.20 14.53
CA GLU A 440 5.56 9.07 15.33
C GLU A 440 6.35 10.38 15.40
N PHE A 441 6.37 11.20 14.33
CA PHE A 441 6.91 12.56 14.34
C PHE A 441 6.16 13.48 15.31
N GLU A 442 4.82 13.42 15.33
CA GLU A 442 4.00 14.15 16.30
C GLU A 442 4.28 13.65 17.74
N SER A 443 4.38 12.34 17.92
CA SER A 443 4.65 11.73 19.23
C SER A 443 6.03 12.11 19.77
N LEU A 444 7.08 12.05 18.93
CA LEU A 444 8.45 12.35 19.34
C LEU A 444 8.69 13.84 19.55
N SER A 445 8.15 14.72 18.69
CA SER A 445 8.30 16.17 18.86
C SER A 445 7.71 16.65 20.19
N ARG A 446 6.55 16.12 20.62
CA ARG A 446 6.01 16.34 21.98
C ARG A 446 6.92 15.85 23.11
N LEU A 447 7.64 14.74 22.90
CA LEU A 447 8.57 14.18 23.90
C LEU A 447 9.91 14.92 23.97
N CYS A 448 10.33 15.55 22.86
CA CYS A 448 11.59 16.29 22.72
C CYS A 448 11.47 17.79 22.98
N ALA A 449 10.27 18.37 22.90
CA ALA A 449 10.00 19.78 23.18
C ALA A 449 10.57 20.23 24.54
N ASP A 450 11.21 21.41 24.54
CA ASP A 450 11.89 22.04 25.68
C ASP A 450 12.97 21.19 26.39
N ARG A 451 13.42 20.09 25.77
CA ARG A 451 14.50 19.23 26.27
C ARG A 451 15.75 19.35 25.40
N LYS A 452 16.83 18.73 25.86
CA LYS A 452 18.08 18.52 25.10
C LYS A 452 18.55 17.09 25.34
N LYS A 453 18.93 16.39 24.28
CA LYS A 453 19.64 15.10 24.39
C LYS A 453 21.03 15.30 24.99
N ASP A 454 21.62 14.22 25.50
CA ASP A 454 23.03 14.23 25.87
C ASP A 454 23.93 14.44 24.61
N PRO A 455 25.00 15.26 24.69
CA PRO A 455 25.89 15.50 23.55
C PRO A 455 26.58 14.24 22.98
N SER A 456 26.83 13.22 23.82
CA SER A 456 27.47 11.95 23.41
C SER A 456 26.53 10.98 22.68
N VAL A 457 25.22 11.18 22.80
CA VAL A 457 24.19 10.34 22.19
C VAL A 457 23.77 10.95 20.86
N GLN A 458 24.00 10.28 19.74
CA GLN A 458 23.39 10.69 18.47
C GLN A 458 21.93 10.24 18.41
N MET A 459 21.10 10.94 17.63
CA MET A 459 19.73 10.51 17.32
C MET A 459 19.53 10.63 15.81
N MET A 460 19.01 9.58 15.18
CA MET A 460 18.79 9.53 13.74
C MET A 460 17.43 8.91 13.44
N ILE A 461 16.77 9.44 12.40
CA ILE A 461 15.42 9.05 11.99
C ILE A 461 15.38 8.89 10.47
N THR A 462 14.97 7.71 9.98
CA THR A 462 14.74 7.48 8.55
C THR A 462 13.25 7.56 8.20
N THR A 463 12.88 8.28 7.15
CA THR A 463 11.49 8.53 6.73
C THR A 463 11.34 8.64 5.20
N GLY A 464 10.13 8.46 4.67
CA GLY A 464 9.79 8.85 3.30
C GLY A 464 9.88 10.37 3.07
N ARG A 465 10.02 10.81 1.81
CA ARG A 465 10.10 12.23 1.46
C ARG A 465 8.80 12.98 1.77
N GLU A 466 7.66 12.39 1.41
CA GLU A 466 6.33 12.96 1.64
C GLU A 466 6.04 13.12 3.14
N THR A 467 6.31 12.10 3.97
CA THR A 467 6.21 12.24 5.43
C THR A 467 7.20 13.27 6.00
N TYR A 468 8.43 13.40 5.46
CA TYR A 468 9.35 14.48 5.87
C TYR A 468 8.78 15.86 5.57
N GLU A 469 8.31 16.10 4.35
CA GLU A 469 7.78 17.39 3.90
C GLU A 469 6.48 17.75 4.66
N LEU A 470 5.61 16.76 4.90
CA LEU A 470 4.41 16.92 5.72
C LEU A 470 4.73 17.15 7.20
N ALA A 471 5.73 16.47 7.78
CA ALA A 471 6.18 16.71 9.14
C ALA A 471 6.86 18.09 9.30
N ALA A 472 7.57 18.55 8.27
CA ALA A 472 8.18 19.88 8.23
C ALA A 472 7.11 20.99 8.15
N SER A 473 6.04 20.78 7.38
CA SER A 473 4.89 21.71 7.32
C SER A 473 4.19 21.89 8.68
N LYS A 474 4.24 20.86 9.54
CA LYS A 474 3.64 20.86 10.90
C LYS A 474 4.60 21.29 12.01
N GLY A 475 5.84 21.69 11.67
CA GLY A 475 6.84 22.14 12.65
C GLY A 475 7.57 21.01 13.39
N TYR A 476 7.28 19.73 13.11
CA TYR A 476 7.84 18.60 13.87
C TYR A 476 9.33 18.40 13.59
N ILE A 477 9.75 18.53 12.33
CA ILE A 477 11.17 18.37 11.93
C ILE A 477 12.05 19.39 12.65
N GLN A 478 11.62 20.65 12.69
CA GLN A 478 12.34 21.78 13.28
C GLN A 478 12.51 21.61 14.79
N ILE A 479 11.52 21.04 15.50
CA ILE A 479 11.63 20.68 16.92
C ILE A 479 12.68 19.59 17.13
N LEU A 480 12.73 18.58 16.26
CA LEU A 480 13.63 17.44 16.39
C LEU A 480 15.08 17.77 15.97
N GLU A 481 15.26 18.57 14.93
CA GLU A 481 16.57 19.12 14.55
C GLU A 481 17.11 20.05 15.65
N ALA A 482 16.28 20.88 16.28
CA ALA A 482 16.66 21.68 17.44
C ALA A 482 17.00 20.84 18.70
N PHE A 483 16.35 19.68 18.87
CA PHE A 483 16.73 18.67 19.87
C PHE A 483 18.03 17.93 19.50
N GLY A 484 18.45 17.99 18.24
CA GLY A 484 19.69 17.41 17.72
C GLY A 484 19.54 16.04 17.06
N ALA A 485 18.37 15.75 16.47
CA ALA A 485 18.16 14.58 15.62
C ALA A 485 18.57 14.85 14.17
N THR A 486 19.22 13.88 13.52
CA THR A 486 19.50 13.91 12.08
C THR A 486 18.41 13.13 11.32
N ILE A 487 17.73 13.78 10.38
CA ILE A 487 16.74 13.12 9.53
C ILE A 487 17.39 12.67 8.21
N ILE A 488 17.05 11.46 7.77
CA ILE A 488 17.58 10.79 6.58
C ILE A 488 16.42 10.33 5.70
N THR A 489 16.49 10.63 4.40
CA THR A 489 15.50 10.23 3.39
C THR A 489 16.02 9.11 2.49
N ASP A 490 15.14 8.52 1.67
CA ASP A 490 15.41 7.53 0.60
C ASP A 490 16.03 6.18 1.03
N THR A 491 16.54 6.09 2.25
CA THR A 491 17.33 4.94 2.75
C THR A 491 16.53 4.17 3.79
N CYS A 492 16.31 2.86 3.59
CA CYS A 492 15.78 2.01 4.66
C CYS A 492 16.84 1.83 5.76
N TRP A 493 16.45 1.94 7.04
CA TRP A 493 17.40 1.89 8.16
C TRP A 493 18.30 0.65 8.16
N CYS A 494 17.80 -0.51 7.70
CA CYS A 494 18.59 -1.75 7.56
C CYS A 494 19.81 -1.61 6.62
N MET A 495 19.90 -0.57 5.79
CA MET A 495 21.03 -0.33 4.88
C MET A 495 22.12 0.55 5.50
N ILE A 496 21.83 1.22 6.62
CA ILE A 496 22.74 2.14 7.27
C ILE A 496 23.84 1.36 8.00
N ARG A 497 25.10 1.70 7.68
CA ARG A 497 26.33 1.09 8.24
C ARG A 497 27.34 2.18 8.60
N GLU A 498 28.55 1.79 8.98
CA GLU A 498 29.66 2.74 9.14
C GLU A 498 30.01 3.45 7.83
N PRO A 499 30.37 4.75 7.84
CA PRO A 499 30.56 5.60 9.02
C PRO A 499 29.30 6.35 9.49
N VAL A 500 28.15 6.16 8.83
CA VAL A 500 26.88 6.84 9.19
C VAL A 500 26.44 6.42 10.60
N ILE A 501 26.49 5.12 10.90
CA ILE A 501 26.61 4.67 12.30
C ILE A 501 28.06 4.93 12.72
N PRO A 502 28.32 5.70 13.79
CA PRO A 502 29.70 6.02 14.16
C PRO A 502 30.50 4.77 14.58
N PRO A 503 31.76 4.64 14.15
CA PRO A 503 32.63 3.53 14.56
C PRO A 503 32.76 3.39 16.09
N GLN A 504 32.71 4.49 16.85
CA GLN A 504 32.79 4.50 18.31
C GLN A 504 31.49 4.13 19.05
N THR A 505 30.35 4.01 18.36
CA THR A 505 29.08 3.62 18.99
C THR A 505 29.10 2.12 19.31
N ILE A 506 29.22 1.73 20.57
CA ILE A 506 29.23 0.31 20.98
C ILE A 506 27.81 -0.28 21.01
N ASN A 507 26.89 0.47 21.63
CA ASN A 507 25.49 0.10 21.81
C ASN A 507 24.56 1.18 21.23
N LEU A 508 23.40 0.77 20.73
CA LEU A 508 22.36 1.64 20.18
C LEU A 508 20.99 1.35 20.80
N MET A 509 20.04 2.27 20.66
CA MET A 509 18.68 2.13 21.15
C MET A 509 17.64 2.29 20.02
N THR A 510 16.60 1.47 20.00
CA THR A 510 15.52 1.55 18.99
C THR A 510 14.15 1.12 19.54
N ASN A 511 13.07 1.63 18.94
CA ASN A 511 11.69 1.14 19.15
C ASN A 511 11.28 0.04 18.14
N SER A 512 12.19 -0.36 17.23
CA SER A 512 11.92 -1.35 16.19
C SER A 512 12.43 -2.74 16.57
N ALA A 513 11.53 -3.72 16.70
CA ALA A 513 11.92 -5.13 16.83
C ALA A 513 12.62 -5.67 15.56
N LYS A 514 12.23 -5.17 14.37
CA LYS A 514 12.89 -5.48 13.09
C LYS A 514 14.37 -5.07 13.14
N TYR A 515 14.68 -3.86 13.61
CA TYR A 515 16.08 -3.46 13.73
C TYR A 515 16.80 -4.12 14.91
N ALA A 516 16.14 -4.28 16.06
CA ALA A 516 16.76 -4.92 17.22
C ALA A 516 17.21 -6.36 16.96
N HIS A 517 16.49 -7.07 16.09
CA HIS A 517 16.87 -8.40 15.57
C HIS A 517 18.08 -8.35 14.62
N TYR A 518 18.11 -7.40 13.68
CA TYR A 518 19.13 -7.37 12.62
C TYR A 518 20.44 -6.66 13.02
N ALA A 519 20.40 -5.61 13.84
CA ALA A 519 21.56 -4.79 14.18
C ALA A 519 22.75 -5.58 14.79
N PRO A 520 22.55 -6.56 15.70
CA PRO A 520 23.65 -7.33 16.28
C PRO A 520 24.43 -8.16 15.25
N GLY A 521 23.77 -8.63 14.18
CA GLY A 521 24.43 -9.27 13.05
C GLY A 521 25.06 -8.26 12.09
N MET A 522 24.23 -7.36 11.54
CA MET A 522 24.61 -6.47 10.42
C MET A 522 25.67 -5.43 10.74
N VAL A 523 25.62 -4.84 11.95
CA VAL A 523 26.49 -3.72 12.36
C VAL A 523 27.24 -4.01 13.66
N GLN A 524 27.12 -5.23 14.18
CA GLN A 524 27.85 -5.76 15.34
C GLN A 524 27.64 -5.01 16.67
N ARG A 525 26.65 -4.12 16.75
CA ARG A 525 26.36 -3.31 17.95
C ARG A 525 25.44 -4.04 18.93
N GLY A 526 25.59 -3.75 20.23
CA GLY A 526 24.58 -4.14 21.22
C GLY A 526 23.32 -3.28 21.09
N VAL A 527 22.16 -3.85 21.42
CA VAL A 527 20.87 -3.16 21.29
C VAL A 527 20.18 -3.01 22.65
N HIS A 528 19.63 -1.82 22.88
CA HIS A 528 18.53 -1.58 23.80
C HIS A 528 17.22 -1.40 23.03
N PHE A 529 16.19 -2.16 23.38
CA PHE A 529 14.87 -2.08 22.75
C PHE A 529 13.82 -1.55 23.74
N GLY A 530 13.05 -0.54 23.33
CA GLY A 530 12.01 0.06 24.17
C GLY A 530 11.22 1.16 23.46
N SER A 531 10.20 1.69 24.13
CA SER A 531 9.27 2.68 23.57
C SER A 531 9.92 4.00 23.17
N LEU A 532 9.24 4.73 22.28
CA LEU A 532 9.61 6.06 21.83
C LEU A 532 9.80 7.05 23.00
N ALA A 533 8.98 6.89 24.05
CA ALA A 533 9.12 7.63 25.31
C ALA A 533 10.47 7.37 26.00
N HIS A 534 10.95 6.12 26.04
CA HIS A 534 12.25 5.78 26.59
C HIS A 534 13.40 6.29 25.70
N SER A 535 13.25 6.20 24.38
CA SER A 535 14.23 6.77 23.42
C SER A 535 14.41 8.28 23.55
N ALA A 536 13.34 9.02 23.88
CA ALA A 536 13.37 10.46 24.11
C ALA A 536 13.80 10.88 25.54
N SER A 537 13.99 9.92 26.46
CA SER A 537 14.31 10.18 27.87
C SER A 537 15.62 9.57 28.36
N TYR A 538 16.49 9.12 27.46
CA TYR A 538 17.76 8.50 27.83
C TYR A 538 18.74 9.52 28.45
N ASP A 539 19.20 9.23 29.67
CA ASP A 539 20.17 10.01 30.44
C ASP A 539 21.32 9.07 30.90
N PRO A 540 22.56 9.25 30.40
CA PRO A 540 23.69 8.41 30.80
C PRO A 540 24.16 8.67 32.24
N ALA A 541 23.84 9.84 32.82
CA ALA A 541 24.37 10.32 34.10
C ALA A 541 23.58 9.84 35.33
N SER A 542 22.50 9.06 35.17
CA SER A 542 21.65 8.59 36.26
C SER A 542 21.70 7.05 36.45
N PRO A 543 22.59 6.52 37.33
CA PRO A 543 22.67 5.08 37.61
C PRO A 543 21.43 4.51 38.34
N SER A 544 20.72 5.34 39.10
CA SER A 544 19.70 4.89 40.08
C SER A 544 18.30 4.70 39.51
N ARG A 545 18.00 5.18 38.30
CA ARG A 545 16.71 4.95 37.60
C ARG A 545 16.67 3.66 36.76
N ARG A 546 17.76 2.89 36.71
CA ARG A 546 17.93 1.78 35.76
C ARG A 546 17.00 0.58 36.04
N VAL A 547 16.69 -0.15 34.98
CA VAL A 547 15.92 -1.42 34.92
C VAL A 547 14.44 -1.33 35.33
N ARG A 548 14.07 -0.62 36.40
CA ARG A 548 12.68 -0.63 36.93
C ARG A 548 11.61 -0.03 36.01
N SER A 549 12.00 0.75 35.00
CA SER A 549 11.10 1.27 33.96
C SER A 549 11.39 0.75 32.55
N ALA A 550 12.30 -0.23 32.40
CA ALA A 550 12.71 -0.72 31.07
C ALA A 550 11.73 -1.73 30.46
N VAL A 551 11.00 -2.46 31.32
CA VAL A 551 9.82 -3.22 30.90
C VAL A 551 8.71 -2.22 30.54
N PRO A 552 7.95 -2.42 29.44
CA PRO A 552 6.81 -1.56 29.09
C PRO A 552 5.79 -1.41 30.23
N GLY A 553 4.97 -0.36 30.16
CA GLY A 553 4.25 0.22 31.31
C GLY A 553 3.27 -0.68 32.10
N TYR A 554 3.06 -1.95 31.71
CA TYR A 554 2.18 -2.91 32.38
C TYR A 554 2.70 -3.42 33.74
N ARG A 555 4.01 -3.39 34.01
CA ARG A 555 4.59 -4.19 35.12
C ARG A 555 4.62 -3.55 36.52
N LEU A 556 4.01 -2.38 36.71
CA LEU A 556 4.20 -1.58 37.92
C LEU A 556 3.54 -2.13 39.21
N ASP A 557 2.54 -3.02 39.10
CA ASP A 557 1.69 -3.38 40.24
C ASP A 557 2.07 -4.68 40.99
N ARG A 558 3.15 -5.39 40.60
CA ARG A 558 3.47 -6.74 41.14
C ARG A 558 4.94 -7.01 41.47
N VAL A 559 5.61 -6.08 42.16
CA VAL A 559 6.91 -6.33 42.83
C VAL A 559 6.81 -5.97 44.32
N PRO A 560 7.26 -6.81 45.27
CA PRO A 560 7.07 -6.55 46.71
C PRO A 560 7.72 -5.25 47.21
N VAL A 561 7.01 -4.59 48.13
CA VAL A 561 7.44 -3.35 48.80
C VAL A 561 8.62 -3.62 49.73
N LEU A 562 9.67 -2.80 49.64
CA LEU A 562 10.67 -2.63 50.70
C LEU A 562 11.28 -1.22 50.66
N MET A 563 11.43 -0.63 51.84
CA MET A 563 11.90 0.73 52.14
C MET A 563 11.05 1.91 51.60
N GLN A 564 10.27 2.48 52.53
CA GLN A 564 9.89 3.90 52.52
C GLN A 564 11.10 4.77 52.88
N LEU A 565 11.11 6.04 52.45
CA LEU A 565 11.12 7.26 53.31
C LEU A 565 11.04 8.51 52.38
N PRO A 566 10.68 9.71 52.89
CA PRO A 566 9.93 10.68 52.08
C PRO A 566 10.73 11.91 51.61
N CYS A 567 10.11 12.68 50.73
CA CYS A 567 10.10 14.14 50.83
C CYS A 567 8.72 14.68 50.41
N GLU A 568 8.27 15.75 51.04
CA GLU A 568 6.98 16.43 50.82
C GLU A 568 7.07 17.29 49.54
N ALA A 569 6.10 17.32 48.61
CA ALA A 569 4.66 17.61 48.71
C ALA A 569 4.34 19.11 48.82
N GLU A 570 3.98 19.71 47.67
CA GLU A 570 3.08 20.88 47.61
C GLU A 570 2.31 20.83 46.28
N VAL A 571 0.98 20.68 46.35
CA VAL A 571 0.05 20.65 45.21
C VAL A 571 -1.18 21.47 45.61
N TYR A 572 -1.69 22.30 44.69
CA TYR A 572 -2.88 23.11 44.94
C TYR A 572 -4.14 22.25 45.13
N THR A 573 -4.81 22.41 46.27
CA THR A 573 -6.13 21.83 46.56
C THR A 573 -7.24 22.72 45.99
N LEU A 574 -8.28 22.09 45.39
CA LEU A 574 -9.69 22.49 45.19
C LEU A 574 -10.20 21.69 43.98
N MET A 575 -11.28 20.88 44.01
CA MET A 575 -12.26 20.48 45.02
C MET A 575 -12.45 18.94 44.89
N THR A 576 -13.18 18.16 45.70
CA THR A 576 -14.31 18.37 46.62
C THR A 576 -14.25 17.40 47.81
N GLU A 577 -14.76 17.79 48.98
CA GLU A 577 -15.00 16.88 50.11
C GLU A 577 -16.26 16.01 49.91
N GLY A 578 -16.50 15.02 50.78
CA GLY A 578 -17.70 14.16 50.74
C GLY A 578 -18.06 13.59 52.12
N LEU A 579 -18.77 12.43 52.12
CA LEU A 579 -19.22 11.61 53.27
C LEU A 579 -20.52 12.10 53.98
N PRO A 580 -21.22 11.24 54.78
CA PRO A 580 -21.02 9.81 55.07
C PRO A 580 -22.22 8.88 54.68
N PRO A 581 -22.13 7.54 54.86
CA PRO A 581 -23.15 6.56 54.42
C PRO A 581 -24.06 6.00 55.55
N HIS A 582 -25.21 5.38 55.20
CA HIS A 582 -25.89 4.33 56.00
C HIS A 582 -26.88 3.48 55.14
N PRO A 583 -27.30 2.27 55.56
CA PRO A 583 -28.00 1.28 54.70
C PRO A 583 -29.48 0.98 55.06
N ASN A 584 -30.09 0.07 54.28
CA ASN A 584 -31.37 -0.64 54.46
C ASN A 584 -32.69 0.13 54.26
N SER A 585 -33.48 -0.33 53.27
CA SER A 585 -34.92 -0.60 53.47
C SER A 585 -35.45 -1.59 52.38
N HIS A 586 -36.58 -2.24 52.67
CA HIS A 586 -37.18 -3.29 51.85
C HIS A 586 -38.52 -2.83 51.25
N ARG A 587 -38.87 -3.39 50.07
CA ARG A 587 -40.24 -3.53 49.50
C ARG A 587 -41.06 -2.24 49.32
N PHE A 588 -41.54 -2.00 48.10
CA PHE A 588 -42.86 -2.49 47.67
C PHE A 588 -42.97 -2.43 46.14
N ALA A 589 -44.07 -2.92 45.57
CA ALA A 589 -44.32 -2.98 44.13
C ALA A 589 -45.61 -2.24 43.75
N THR A 590 -45.73 -1.82 42.49
CA THR A 590 -46.93 -1.28 41.81
C THR A 590 -47.54 0.00 42.43
N ASN A 591 -47.82 1.08 41.70
CA ASN A 591 -48.49 1.12 40.39
C ASN A 591 -48.31 2.47 39.65
N LEU A 592 -48.52 2.42 38.33
CA LEU A 592 -48.98 3.50 37.42
C LEU A 592 -48.15 4.79 37.28
N GLY A 593 -47.94 5.19 36.01
CA GLY A 593 -47.27 6.43 35.63
C GLY A 593 -46.59 6.29 34.27
N ASP A 594 -47.38 6.30 33.18
CA ASP A 594 -46.84 6.35 31.82
C ASP A 594 -46.22 7.74 31.55
N GLU A 595 -44.92 7.77 31.28
CA GLU A 595 -44.35 8.61 30.21
C GLU A 595 -42.87 8.24 29.93
N ASN A 596 -42.42 8.54 28.70
CA ASN A 596 -41.00 8.63 28.31
C ASN A 596 -40.09 7.40 28.55
N ARG A 597 -40.48 6.26 27.96
CA ARG A 597 -39.49 5.37 27.32
C ARG A 597 -39.29 5.79 25.86
N LEU A 598 -38.29 6.61 25.60
CA LEU A 598 -37.75 6.82 24.25
C LEU A 598 -36.28 6.40 24.21
N ALA A 599 -35.86 5.74 23.13
CA ALA A 599 -34.51 5.21 23.02
C ALA A 599 -33.50 6.30 22.63
N ILE A 600 -32.41 6.42 23.39
CA ILE A 600 -31.19 7.06 22.89
C ILE A 600 -30.43 6.02 22.07
N THR A 601 -30.96 5.73 20.88
CA THR A 601 -30.18 5.06 19.83
C THR A 601 -29.21 6.11 19.28
N ALA A 602 -27.94 6.04 19.70
CA ALA A 602 -26.87 6.91 19.21
C ALA A 602 -26.54 6.55 17.75
N THR A 603 -27.43 6.95 16.84
CA THR A 603 -27.32 6.64 15.42
C THR A 603 -26.28 7.55 14.79
N LEU A 604 -25.03 7.09 14.75
CA LEU A 604 -24.00 7.65 13.89
C LEU A 604 -24.35 7.37 12.43
N PHE A 605 -25.31 8.13 11.90
CA PHE A 605 -25.37 8.40 10.46
C PHE A 605 -24.12 9.21 10.11
N ALA A 606 -23.05 8.51 9.72
CA ALA A 606 -22.20 9.06 8.68
C ALA A 606 -23.10 9.21 7.44
N SER A 607 -23.18 10.41 6.86
CA SER A 607 -23.78 10.54 5.53
C SER A 607 -22.90 9.75 4.57
N GLN A 608 -23.40 8.62 4.08
CA GLN A 608 -22.81 7.93 2.96
C GLN A 608 -23.07 8.81 1.73
N ILE A 609 -22.10 9.67 1.40
CA ILE A 609 -22.05 10.33 0.10
C ILE A 609 -22.17 9.21 -0.93
N THR A 610 -23.31 9.16 -1.61
CA THR A 610 -23.69 8.02 -2.43
C THR A 610 -23.11 8.23 -3.81
N THR A 611 -21.79 8.09 -3.89
CA THR A 611 -21.01 8.45 -5.08
C THR A 611 -21.51 7.71 -6.32
N LYS A 612 -21.72 8.48 -7.38
CA LYS A 612 -22.45 8.02 -8.54
C LYS A 612 -21.48 7.55 -9.61
N GLN A 613 -21.47 6.25 -9.90
CA GLN A 613 -20.65 5.76 -11.01
C GLN A 613 -21.08 6.39 -12.34
N ALA A 614 -20.11 6.93 -13.09
CA ALA A 614 -20.37 7.51 -14.39
C ALA A 614 -21.02 6.47 -15.34
N PRO A 615 -22.16 6.80 -16.00
CA PRO A 615 -22.85 5.90 -16.93
C PRO A 615 -21.92 5.35 -18.02
N SER A 616 -22.16 4.13 -18.50
CA SER A 616 -21.26 3.44 -19.43
C SER A 616 -20.94 4.24 -20.70
N ALA A 617 -21.92 4.95 -21.25
CA ALA A 617 -21.72 5.81 -22.42
C ALA A 617 -20.91 7.08 -22.11
N LEU A 618 -21.11 7.71 -20.95
CA LEU A 618 -20.27 8.82 -20.47
C LEU A 618 -18.83 8.36 -20.20
N ARG A 619 -18.65 7.16 -19.63
CA ARG A 619 -17.34 6.55 -19.40
C ARG A 619 -16.64 6.17 -20.72
N ALA A 620 -17.40 5.77 -21.73
CA ALA A 620 -16.89 5.60 -23.09
C ALA A 620 -16.47 6.94 -23.72
N PHE A 621 -17.25 8.02 -23.52
CA PHE A 621 -16.87 9.37 -23.93
C PHE A 621 -15.60 9.85 -23.20
N TYR A 622 -15.48 9.65 -21.89
CA TYR A 622 -14.27 9.96 -21.10
C TYR A 622 -13.02 9.28 -21.68
N ASN A 623 -13.09 7.96 -21.90
CA ASN A 623 -11.99 7.20 -22.50
C ASN A 623 -11.66 7.68 -23.93
N LYS A 624 -12.68 8.09 -24.72
CA LYS A 624 -12.53 8.63 -26.07
C LYS A 624 -11.96 10.05 -26.08
N ALA A 625 -12.29 10.88 -25.09
CA ALA A 625 -11.76 12.22 -24.91
C ALA A 625 -10.26 12.17 -24.59
N ARG A 626 -9.83 11.25 -23.72
CA ARG A 626 -8.41 11.00 -23.41
C ARG A 626 -7.64 10.37 -24.58
N SER A 627 -8.13 9.26 -25.14
CA SER A 627 -7.45 8.56 -26.24
C SER A 627 -7.53 9.28 -27.60
N GLY A 628 -8.42 10.25 -27.75
CA GLY A 628 -8.74 10.89 -29.02
C GLY A 628 -7.76 11.98 -29.51
N GLY A 629 -6.68 12.24 -28.78
CA GLY A 629 -5.68 13.27 -29.09
C GLY A 629 -6.21 14.72 -29.05
N ASP A 630 -5.33 15.67 -29.34
CA ASP A 630 -5.53 17.11 -29.14
C ASP A 630 -6.81 17.66 -29.79
N CYS A 631 -7.41 18.67 -29.16
CA CYS A 631 -8.54 19.40 -29.72
C CYS A 631 -8.04 20.55 -30.58
N THR A 632 -8.32 20.51 -31.89
CA THR A 632 -7.75 21.44 -32.87
C THR A 632 -8.73 21.73 -34.01
N GLY A 633 -8.48 22.81 -34.76
CA GLY A 633 -9.34 23.20 -35.89
C GLY A 633 -10.76 23.54 -35.43
N ALA A 634 -11.77 23.08 -36.17
CA ALA A 634 -13.17 23.40 -35.91
C ALA A 634 -13.75 22.80 -34.62
N ASP A 635 -13.07 21.83 -34.00
CA ASP A 635 -13.48 21.26 -32.71
C ASP A 635 -13.06 22.14 -31.51
N ALA A 636 -12.07 23.02 -31.69
CA ALA A 636 -11.53 23.89 -30.64
C ALA A 636 -12.24 25.26 -30.66
N LEU A 637 -12.93 25.59 -29.56
CA LEU A 637 -13.62 26.88 -29.39
C LEU A 637 -12.65 28.00 -29.04
N GLN A 638 -11.69 27.71 -28.15
CA GLN A 638 -10.57 28.57 -27.80
C GLN A 638 -9.45 27.70 -27.19
N THR A 639 -8.21 27.96 -27.60
CA THR A 639 -6.99 27.27 -27.15
C THR A 639 -6.07 28.24 -26.42
N GLY A 640 -5.30 27.77 -25.45
CA GLY A 640 -4.24 28.57 -24.81
C GLY A 640 -4.37 28.73 -23.30
N PHE A 641 -5.15 27.85 -22.65
CA PHE A 641 -5.42 27.90 -21.22
C PHE A 641 -4.49 27.00 -20.42
N TYR A 642 -4.36 27.31 -19.14
CA TYR A 642 -3.44 26.68 -18.23
C TYR A 642 -4.20 25.81 -17.23
N ASN A 643 -3.75 24.58 -17.03
CA ASN A 643 -4.24 23.73 -15.93
C ASN A 643 -3.49 24.08 -14.64
N THR A 644 -2.18 24.32 -14.76
CA THR A 644 -1.32 24.77 -13.68
C THR A 644 -0.37 25.85 -14.20
N GLU A 645 0.22 26.66 -13.33
CA GLU A 645 1.20 27.71 -13.69
C GLU A 645 2.41 27.16 -14.47
N TRP A 646 2.71 25.87 -14.33
CA TRP A 646 3.81 25.18 -15.04
C TRP A 646 3.36 24.47 -16.33
N SER A 647 2.06 24.47 -16.64
CA SER A 647 1.52 23.89 -17.87
C SER A 647 1.77 24.81 -19.06
N GLY A 648 1.93 24.26 -20.27
CA GLY A 648 2.39 25.03 -21.44
C GLY A 648 1.37 25.97 -22.09
N GLY A 649 0.24 26.29 -21.43
CA GLY A 649 -0.89 26.96 -22.08
C GLY A 649 -1.49 26.11 -23.20
N HIS A 650 -1.80 24.84 -22.91
CA HIS A 650 -2.22 23.84 -23.92
C HIS A 650 -3.65 23.33 -23.73
N THR A 651 -4.36 23.80 -22.70
CA THR A 651 -5.76 23.43 -22.48
C THR A 651 -6.69 24.21 -23.39
N THR A 652 -7.77 23.55 -23.79
CA THR A 652 -8.66 23.96 -24.86
C THR A 652 -10.13 23.72 -24.47
N TYR A 653 -10.97 24.73 -24.69
CA TYR A 653 -12.42 24.58 -24.69
C TYR A 653 -12.86 23.83 -25.94
N CYS A 654 -13.37 22.61 -25.77
CA CYS A 654 -13.42 21.61 -26.83
C CYS A 654 -14.83 21.06 -27.09
N THR A 655 -15.19 20.90 -28.37
CA THR A 655 -16.45 20.26 -28.82
C THR A 655 -16.24 18.89 -29.46
N LYS A 656 -14.99 18.41 -29.54
CA LYS A 656 -14.63 17.15 -30.20
C LYS A 656 -15.47 15.98 -29.69
N TYR A 657 -16.09 15.25 -30.61
CA TYR A 657 -17.01 14.13 -30.33
C TYR A 657 -18.33 14.48 -29.62
N LEU A 658 -18.61 15.75 -29.29
CA LEU A 658 -19.92 16.19 -28.82
C LEU A 658 -20.83 16.57 -30.01
N PRO A 659 -22.16 16.43 -29.91
CA PRO A 659 -23.09 17.00 -30.88
C PRO A 659 -22.97 18.53 -30.95
N THR A 660 -22.93 19.08 -32.17
CA THR A 660 -22.78 20.52 -32.42
C THR A 660 -23.83 21.33 -31.66
N GLY A 661 -23.38 22.31 -30.88
CA GLY A 661 -24.27 23.20 -30.11
C GLY A 661 -24.93 22.58 -28.88
N LYS A 662 -24.42 21.45 -28.36
CA LYS A 662 -24.91 20.86 -27.09
C LYS A 662 -24.01 21.04 -25.87
N GLY A 663 -22.81 21.57 -26.04
CA GLY A 663 -21.90 21.85 -24.93
C GLY A 663 -20.44 21.82 -25.35
N PHE A 664 -19.56 21.88 -24.37
CA PHE A 664 -18.11 21.70 -24.52
C PHE A 664 -17.53 20.92 -23.33
N TYR A 665 -16.27 20.53 -23.44
CA TYR A 665 -15.48 20.00 -22.35
C TYR A 665 -14.05 20.58 -22.34
N LEU A 666 -13.33 20.49 -21.22
CA LEU A 666 -11.92 20.87 -21.14
C LEU A 666 -11.01 19.74 -21.63
N LYS A 667 -10.10 20.04 -22.59
CA LYS A 667 -9.13 19.09 -23.14
C LYS A 667 -7.72 19.68 -23.08
N GLY A 668 -6.81 19.02 -22.38
CA GLY A 668 -5.37 19.30 -22.40
C GLY A 668 -4.66 18.67 -23.62
N PRO A 669 -3.32 18.66 -23.66
CA PRO A 669 -2.56 17.97 -24.71
C PRO A 669 -2.68 16.43 -24.58
N GLY A 670 -2.35 15.69 -25.63
CA GLY A 670 -2.16 14.24 -25.60
C GLY A 670 -3.33 13.47 -24.98
N SER A 671 -3.06 12.77 -23.88
CA SER A 671 -4.02 11.96 -23.10
C SER A 671 -4.88 12.74 -22.10
N ASP A 672 -4.66 14.04 -21.99
CA ASP A 672 -4.91 14.78 -20.75
C ASP A 672 -6.16 15.66 -20.87
N LEU A 673 -6.77 15.99 -19.74
CA LEU A 673 -8.01 16.77 -19.63
C LEU A 673 -7.71 18.05 -18.83
N ALA A 674 -8.47 18.35 -17.78
CA ALA A 674 -8.14 19.35 -16.77
C ALA A 674 -7.81 18.67 -15.43
N ASN A 675 -7.18 19.42 -14.53
CA ASN A 675 -6.96 19.12 -13.12
C ASN A 675 -8.21 19.53 -12.29
N MET A 676 -8.11 19.57 -10.95
CA MET A 676 -9.13 20.19 -10.11
C MET A 676 -8.50 21.06 -9.01
N ASP A 677 -8.28 22.33 -9.33
CA ASP A 677 -7.87 23.35 -8.36
C ASP A 677 -9.09 23.88 -7.59
N ILE A 678 -8.86 24.60 -6.48
CA ILE A 678 -9.92 24.88 -5.50
C ILE A 678 -10.29 26.35 -5.46
N ASP A 679 -11.45 26.64 -6.05
CA ASP A 679 -12.15 27.91 -5.85
C ASP A 679 -12.81 27.92 -4.46
N CYS A 680 -12.63 29.03 -3.74
CA CYS A 680 -13.19 29.27 -2.41
C CYS A 680 -14.08 30.53 -2.34
N ASP A 681 -14.58 31.01 -3.48
CA ASP A 681 -15.28 32.28 -3.58
C ASP A 681 -16.73 32.21 -3.05
N GLY A 682 -17.34 33.40 -2.90
CA GLY A 682 -18.72 33.54 -2.46
C GLY A 682 -18.90 33.67 -0.95
N GLU A 683 -20.00 33.07 -0.44
CA GLU A 683 -20.43 33.17 0.94
C GLU A 683 -19.73 32.11 1.81
N GLN A 684 -18.94 32.55 2.78
CA GLN A 684 -18.10 31.69 3.64
C GLN A 684 -18.60 31.59 5.09
N SER A 685 -19.80 32.10 5.41
CA SER A 685 -20.36 32.06 6.78
C SER A 685 -20.71 30.66 7.32
N ARG A 686 -20.71 29.63 6.48
CA ARG A 686 -20.97 28.21 6.80
C ARG A 686 -19.91 27.35 6.11
N GLY A 687 -19.28 26.44 6.85
CA GLY A 687 -18.23 25.56 6.34
C GLY A 687 -17.41 24.90 7.45
N ASP A 688 -16.60 23.90 7.09
CA ASP A 688 -15.67 23.24 8.02
C ASP A 688 -14.38 24.06 8.27
N GLY A 689 -14.11 25.04 7.39
CA GLY A 689 -12.97 25.93 7.46
C GLY A 689 -11.78 25.54 6.59
N ARG A 690 -11.87 24.50 5.74
CA ARG A 690 -10.79 24.14 4.79
C ARG A 690 -10.59 25.18 3.67
N CYS A 691 -11.54 26.08 3.43
CA CYS A 691 -11.28 27.27 2.60
C CYS A 691 -10.40 28.34 3.27
N LYS A 692 -10.11 28.25 4.58
CA LYS A 692 -9.26 29.25 5.27
C LYS A 692 -7.76 29.14 4.93
N SER A 693 -7.35 28.16 4.12
CA SER A 693 -6.01 28.12 3.53
C SER A 693 -5.90 28.98 2.27
N SER A 694 -6.98 29.14 1.49
CA SER A 694 -7.02 29.95 0.26
C SER A 694 -6.45 31.35 0.50
N THR A 695 -5.52 31.73 -0.37
CA THR A 695 -4.87 33.05 -0.36
C THR A 695 -5.52 34.07 -1.31
N ASP A 696 -6.53 33.61 -2.04
CA ASP A 696 -7.13 34.20 -3.25
C ASP A 696 -8.65 34.45 -3.11
N THR A 697 -9.31 33.86 -2.10
CA THR A 697 -10.77 33.94 -1.85
C THR A 697 -11.37 35.35 -2.03
N GLN A 698 -12.36 35.48 -2.92
CA GLN A 698 -13.24 36.63 -3.06
C GLN A 698 -14.58 36.43 -2.34
N GLY A 699 -15.12 37.48 -1.73
CA GLY A 699 -16.37 37.43 -0.95
C GLY A 699 -17.69 37.42 -1.76
N GLN A 700 -17.64 37.04 -3.04
CA GLN A 700 -18.80 36.89 -3.94
C GLN A 700 -18.42 35.97 -5.12
N THR A 701 -19.35 35.18 -5.68
CA THR A 701 -19.11 34.50 -6.97
C THR A 701 -19.53 35.36 -8.16
N ARG A 702 -19.13 34.98 -9.39
CA ARG A 702 -19.54 35.70 -10.62
C ARG A 702 -21.05 35.91 -10.73
N TRP A 703 -21.83 34.91 -10.33
CA TRP A 703 -23.29 34.95 -10.52
C TRP A 703 -24.07 35.43 -9.29
N GLY A 704 -23.50 35.31 -8.09
CA GLY A 704 -24.13 35.53 -6.77
C GLY A 704 -25.18 36.64 -6.68
N LEU A 705 -24.71 37.88 -6.47
CA LEU A 705 -25.53 39.06 -6.10
C LEU A 705 -26.69 39.42 -7.05
N LYS A 706 -26.81 38.82 -8.23
CA LYS A 706 -27.91 39.07 -9.19
C LYS A 706 -28.68 37.83 -9.62
N HIS A 707 -28.04 36.66 -9.63
CA HIS A 707 -28.69 35.43 -10.06
C HIS A 707 -29.23 34.61 -8.88
N LEU A 708 -28.75 34.85 -7.65
CA LEU A 708 -29.15 34.06 -6.47
C LEU A 708 -30.04 34.82 -5.48
N GLU A 709 -30.01 36.16 -5.46
CA GLU A 709 -30.91 36.96 -4.61
C GLU A 709 -32.40 36.61 -4.81
N LYS A 710 -32.81 36.39 -6.07
CA LYS A 710 -34.17 35.92 -6.46
C LYS A 710 -34.54 34.52 -5.93
N HIS A 711 -33.57 33.77 -5.40
CA HIS A 711 -33.73 32.45 -4.80
C HIS A 711 -33.54 32.46 -3.27
N GLY A 712 -33.39 33.64 -2.65
CA GLY A 712 -33.36 33.80 -1.19
C GLY A 712 -32.00 33.62 -0.53
N VAL A 713 -30.94 33.34 -1.30
CA VAL A 713 -29.55 33.35 -0.82
C VAL A 713 -28.74 34.45 -1.49
N ARG A 714 -27.70 34.90 -0.80
CA ARG A 714 -26.83 35.99 -1.25
C ARG A 714 -25.89 35.56 -2.38
N ASP A 715 -25.34 34.35 -2.26
CA ASP A 715 -24.28 33.83 -3.11
C ASP A 715 -24.20 32.29 -3.06
N LEU A 716 -23.34 31.70 -3.88
CA LEU A 716 -22.88 30.32 -3.68
C LEU A 716 -21.97 30.26 -2.44
N ASN A 717 -21.67 29.05 -1.96
CA ASN A 717 -20.81 28.82 -0.80
C ASN A 717 -19.91 27.65 -1.14
N ALA A 718 -18.59 27.85 -1.21
CA ALA A 718 -17.67 26.82 -1.67
C ALA A 718 -17.69 25.53 -0.82
N ASN A 719 -18.15 25.58 0.44
CA ASN A 719 -18.24 24.42 1.34
C ASN A 719 -19.56 23.63 1.20
N LEU A 720 -20.58 24.18 0.52
CA LEU A 720 -21.94 23.62 0.46
C LEU A 720 -22.48 23.46 -0.96
N HIS A 721 -22.10 24.32 -1.90
CA HIS A 721 -22.62 24.33 -3.25
C HIS A 721 -21.55 23.80 -4.21
N PRO A 722 -21.74 22.61 -4.82
CA PRO A 722 -20.87 22.15 -5.90
C PRO A 722 -21.01 23.06 -7.12
N TYR A 723 -19.93 23.77 -7.44
CA TYR A 723 -19.83 24.58 -8.64
C TYR A 723 -18.44 24.47 -9.27
N VAL A 724 -18.35 24.91 -10.52
CA VAL A 724 -17.11 24.96 -11.29
C VAL A 724 -16.86 26.38 -11.79
N VAL A 725 -15.59 26.70 -12.01
CA VAL A 725 -15.14 27.91 -12.69
C VAL A 725 -14.98 27.59 -14.17
N LEU A 726 -15.63 28.34 -15.05
CA LEU A 726 -15.52 28.18 -16.50
C LEU A 726 -15.59 29.52 -17.21
N GLY A 727 -14.74 29.69 -18.23
CA GLY A 727 -14.55 30.97 -18.90
C GLY A 727 -13.57 31.86 -18.14
N ASN A 728 -12.88 32.69 -18.92
CA ASN A 728 -11.87 33.63 -18.46
C ASN A 728 -12.27 35.00 -18.98
N GLU A 729 -12.52 35.95 -18.07
CA GLU A 729 -12.93 37.33 -18.38
C GLU A 729 -11.96 38.32 -17.74
N GLY A 730 -11.40 39.26 -18.50
CA GLY A 730 -10.43 40.21 -17.97
C GLY A 730 -9.51 40.80 -19.03
N GLY A 731 -8.30 41.19 -18.61
CA GLY A 731 -7.16 41.58 -19.42
C GLY A 731 -6.32 40.40 -19.96
N TYR A 732 -6.61 39.16 -19.55
CA TYR A 732 -5.99 37.95 -20.11
C TYR A 732 -6.05 37.84 -21.64
N SER A 733 -5.14 37.01 -22.18
CA SER A 733 -5.14 36.59 -23.58
C SER A 733 -4.59 35.16 -23.68
N PRO A 734 -5.39 34.15 -24.06
CA PRO A 734 -6.78 34.23 -24.51
C PRO A 734 -7.80 34.48 -23.39
N THR A 735 -9.00 34.91 -23.80
CA THR A 735 -10.24 34.90 -22.99
C THR A 735 -11.27 33.97 -23.65
N PHE A 736 -12.25 33.50 -22.88
CA PHE A 736 -13.37 32.70 -23.37
C PHE A 736 -14.62 32.94 -22.53
N ASP A 737 -15.78 33.11 -23.19
CA ASP A 737 -17.08 33.28 -22.56
C ASP A 737 -18.01 32.12 -22.96
N PRO A 738 -18.35 31.19 -22.04
CA PRO A 738 -19.27 30.08 -22.28
C PRO A 738 -20.66 30.49 -22.82
N ARG A 739 -21.13 31.72 -22.58
CA ARG A 739 -22.39 32.23 -23.14
C ARG A 739 -22.35 32.31 -24.66
N THR A 740 -21.17 32.53 -25.26
CA THR A 740 -21.00 32.60 -26.73
C THR A 740 -21.34 31.28 -27.43
N VAL A 741 -21.28 30.15 -26.72
CA VAL A 741 -21.66 28.82 -27.20
C VAL A 741 -22.93 28.27 -26.53
N GLY A 742 -23.70 29.15 -25.88
CA GLY A 742 -25.04 28.85 -25.37
C GLY A 742 -25.10 28.20 -23.99
N VAL A 743 -24.01 28.21 -23.21
CA VAL A 743 -24.07 27.86 -21.78
C VAL A 743 -24.64 29.07 -21.02
N GLU A 744 -25.77 28.88 -20.34
CA GLU A 744 -26.42 29.94 -19.57
C GLU A 744 -25.81 30.00 -18.14
N PRO A 745 -25.75 31.17 -17.46
CA PRO A 745 -25.29 31.26 -16.07
C PRO A 745 -26.00 30.27 -15.14
N LEU A 746 -25.26 29.66 -14.22
CA LEU A 746 -25.75 28.59 -13.33
C LEU A 746 -26.22 27.30 -14.03
N SER A 747 -25.87 27.08 -15.31
CA SER A 747 -26.09 25.78 -15.97
C SER A 747 -25.39 24.63 -15.24
N ILE A 748 -26.03 23.46 -15.19
CA ILE A 748 -25.40 22.23 -14.69
C ILE A 748 -24.14 21.91 -15.51
N VAL A 749 -23.11 21.42 -14.83
CA VAL A 749 -21.89 20.85 -15.40
C VAL A 749 -21.74 19.43 -14.86
N ALA A 750 -21.53 18.47 -15.76
CA ALA A 750 -21.18 17.10 -15.37
C ALA A 750 -19.66 16.99 -15.24
N VAL A 751 -19.18 16.61 -14.06
CA VAL A 751 -17.76 16.42 -13.78
C VAL A 751 -17.49 14.93 -13.57
N VAL A 752 -16.57 14.34 -14.35
CA VAL A 752 -16.09 12.97 -14.14
C VAL A 752 -14.70 13.03 -13.51
N CYS A 753 -14.62 12.51 -12.29
CA CYS A 753 -13.47 12.49 -11.40
C CYS A 753 -13.43 11.14 -10.67
N ALA A 754 -12.26 10.58 -10.37
CA ALA A 754 -12.13 9.31 -9.60
C ALA A 754 -12.95 8.09 -10.09
N ASP A 755 -13.17 7.92 -11.40
CA ASP A 755 -14.10 6.92 -12.04
C ASP A 755 -15.62 7.17 -11.76
N GLU A 756 -15.97 8.29 -11.13
CA GLU A 756 -17.31 8.69 -10.65
C GLU A 756 -17.81 9.98 -11.34
N LEU A 757 -19.10 10.32 -11.15
CA LEU A 757 -19.80 11.45 -11.76
C LEU A 757 -20.41 12.34 -10.67
N VAL A 758 -19.97 13.59 -10.61
CA VAL A 758 -20.52 14.64 -9.75
C VAL A 758 -21.19 15.70 -10.64
N TYR A 759 -22.32 16.23 -10.18
CA TYR A 759 -22.93 17.42 -10.81
C TYR A 759 -22.61 18.66 -9.99
N GLY A 760 -22.12 19.69 -10.68
CA GLY A 760 -22.06 21.05 -10.16
C GLY A 760 -22.90 22.00 -11.03
N VAL A 761 -22.88 23.28 -10.69
CA VAL A 761 -23.30 24.36 -11.59
C VAL A 761 -22.11 25.17 -12.07
N TRP A 762 -22.23 25.85 -13.21
CA TRP A 762 -21.30 26.91 -13.59
C TRP A 762 -21.50 28.09 -12.62
N GLY A 763 -20.62 28.20 -11.63
CA GLY A 763 -20.72 29.16 -10.53
C GLY A 763 -19.89 30.41 -10.76
N ASP A 764 -18.69 30.26 -11.34
CA ASP A 764 -17.74 31.35 -11.48
C ASP A 764 -17.03 31.44 -12.85
N THR A 765 -16.31 32.54 -13.05
CA THR A 765 -15.45 32.83 -14.20
C THR A 765 -14.11 33.35 -13.67
N ASN A 766 -13.01 32.71 -14.06
CA ASN A 766 -11.66 33.10 -13.67
C ASN A 766 -11.35 34.54 -14.17
N GLY A 767 -10.77 35.38 -13.30
CA GLY A 767 -10.55 36.82 -13.50
C GLY A 767 -9.08 37.21 -13.47
N ASP A 768 -8.75 38.51 -13.51
CA ASP A 768 -7.34 38.97 -13.51
C ASP A 768 -6.66 38.83 -12.12
N ASP A 769 -6.52 37.60 -11.63
CA ASP A 769 -6.02 37.20 -10.30
C ASP A 769 -4.65 36.50 -10.35
N ASN A 770 -4.39 35.67 -11.37
CA ASN A 770 -3.15 34.91 -11.60
C ASN A 770 -2.29 35.48 -12.75
N GLU A 771 -1.07 34.97 -12.98
CA GLU A 771 -0.22 35.40 -14.12
C GLU A 771 -0.72 34.87 -15.48
N HIS A 772 -1.56 33.82 -15.47
CA HIS A 772 -1.98 33.06 -16.65
C HIS A 772 -3.50 32.80 -16.64
N PRO A 773 -4.17 32.61 -17.81
CA PRO A 773 -5.58 32.26 -17.87
C PRO A 773 -5.79 30.79 -17.48
N MET A 774 -6.05 30.56 -16.21
CA MET A 774 -6.22 29.25 -15.60
C MET A 774 -7.60 28.65 -15.91
N VAL A 775 -7.69 27.32 -15.97
CA VAL A 775 -8.95 26.57 -16.12
C VAL A 775 -8.86 25.24 -15.38
N GLY A 776 -9.98 24.81 -14.80
CA GLY A 776 -10.05 23.58 -14.04
C GLY A 776 -10.30 23.80 -12.55
N GLU A 777 -10.55 25.03 -12.09
CA GLU A 777 -10.97 25.26 -10.72
C GLU A 777 -12.42 24.80 -10.45
N ALA A 778 -12.66 24.28 -9.25
CA ALA A 778 -13.98 23.92 -8.74
C ALA A 778 -14.12 24.20 -7.25
N SER A 779 -15.36 24.31 -6.77
CA SER A 779 -15.62 24.58 -5.37
C SER A 779 -15.10 23.46 -4.46
N LEU A 780 -14.64 23.84 -3.27
CA LEU A 780 -14.22 22.91 -2.21
C LEU A 780 -15.21 21.75 -1.98
N ALA A 781 -16.53 21.99 -2.11
CA ALA A 781 -17.58 20.99 -1.96
C ALA A 781 -17.57 19.95 -3.09
N LEU A 782 -17.44 20.40 -4.35
CA LEU A 782 -17.35 19.51 -5.52
C LEU A 782 -16.08 18.65 -5.44
N ALA A 783 -14.95 19.29 -5.14
CA ALA A 783 -13.67 18.59 -5.00
C ALA A 783 -13.63 17.64 -3.79
N THR A 784 -14.28 18.00 -2.66
CA THR A 784 -14.48 17.09 -1.52
C THR A 784 -15.32 15.87 -1.91
N ALA A 785 -16.28 16.01 -2.81
CA ALA A 785 -17.06 14.87 -3.30
C ALA A 785 -16.25 13.95 -4.23
N CYS A 786 -15.35 14.51 -5.05
CA CYS A 786 -14.46 13.75 -5.92
C CYS A 786 -13.30 13.04 -5.19
N TYR A 787 -12.69 13.72 -4.20
CA TYR A 787 -11.37 13.33 -3.64
C TYR A 787 -11.34 13.25 -2.10
N GLY A 788 -12.45 13.56 -1.44
CA GLY A 788 -12.59 13.45 0.02
C GLY A 788 -12.06 14.66 0.81
N PRO A 789 -12.03 14.54 2.15
CA PRO A 789 -11.78 15.67 3.07
C PRO A 789 -10.32 16.15 3.12
N SER A 790 -9.41 15.52 2.38
CA SER A 790 -8.01 15.96 2.24
C SER A 790 -7.86 17.25 1.42
N ILE A 791 -8.79 17.52 0.51
CA ILE A 791 -8.84 18.76 -0.29
C ILE A 791 -8.98 20.00 0.61
N SER A 792 -8.30 21.10 0.28
CA SER A 792 -8.46 22.40 0.95
C SER A 792 -8.22 23.55 -0.03
N GLY A 793 -8.44 24.80 0.40
CA GLY A 793 -8.29 25.99 -0.46
C GLY A 793 -6.91 26.18 -1.13
N ASN A 794 -5.85 25.52 -0.66
CA ASN A 794 -4.52 25.50 -1.29
C ASN A 794 -4.08 24.07 -1.69
N SER A 795 -5.01 23.13 -1.86
CA SER A 795 -4.69 21.73 -2.17
C SER A 795 -5.84 21.09 -2.93
N GLY A 796 -5.76 21.17 -4.25
CA GLY A 796 -6.63 20.49 -5.21
C GLY A 796 -6.16 19.09 -5.57
N HIS A 797 -6.38 18.71 -6.83
CA HIS A 797 -5.95 17.47 -7.47
C HIS A 797 -5.19 17.82 -8.75
N ASP A 798 -3.87 17.63 -8.76
CA ASP A 798 -2.96 18.11 -9.81
C ASP A 798 -3.05 17.32 -11.12
N GLU A 799 -3.44 16.03 -11.09
CA GLU A 799 -3.45 15.22 -12.30
C GLU A 799 -4.54 15.68 -13.29
N ALA A 800 -4.10 15.97 -14.52
CA ALA A 800 -4.95 16.42 -15.62
C ALA A 800 -5.82 15.28 -16.20
N ASP A 801 -6.69 14.69 -15.37
CA ASP A 801 -7.58 13.60 -15.74
C ASP A 801 -9.06 13.79 -15.38
N VAL A 802 -9.44 15.02 -15.01
CA VAL A 802 -10.81 15.44 -14.70
C VAL A 802 -11.53 15.91 -15.97
N LEU A 803 -12.74 15.41 -16.18
CA LEU A 803 -13.58 15.78 -17.33
C LEU A 803 -14.75 16.67 -16.91
N TYR A 804 -14.64 17.97 -17.17
CA TYR A 804 -15.75 18.91 -17.05
C TYR A 804 -16.54 18.98 -18.36
N ILE A 805 -17.85 18.74 -18.32
CA ILE A 805 -18.76 18.87 -19.49
C ILE A 805 -19.83 19.91 -19.16
N ALA A 806 -19.75 21.07 -19.81
CA ALA A 806 -20.75 22.13 -19.69
C ALA A 806 -21.83 21.97 -20.76
N PHE A 807 -23.10 21.88 -20.35
CA PHE A 807 -24.23 21.72 -21.26
C PHE A 807 -24.71 23.07 -21.78
N ALA A 808 -25.00 23.15 -23.08
CA ALA A 808 -25.59 24.33 -23.70
C ALA A 808 -27.13 24.21 -23.77
N GLY A 809 -27.81 25.35 -23.59
CA GLY A 809 -29.27 25.48 -23.64
C GLY A 809 -29.91 25.80 -22.28
N LYS A 810 -31.13 26.33 -22.32
CA LYS A 810 -31.87 26.74 -21.10
C LYS A 810 -32.34 25.56 -20.26
N GLU A 811 -32.39 24.37 -20.85
CA GLU A 811 -32.57 23.10 -20.16
C GLU A 811 -31.40 22.72 -19.24
N ALA A 812 -30.24 23.39 -19.33
CA ALA A 812 -29.10 23.14 -18.46
C ALA A 812 -29.22 23.84 -17.09
N VAL A 813 -29.94 24.96 -17.00
CA VAL A 813 -30.10 25.71 -15.73
C VAL A 813 -31.07 24.95 -14.80
N PRO A 814 -30.68 24.62 -13.55
CA PRO A 814 -31.46 23.73 -12.70
C PRO A 814 -32.75 24.38 -12.22
N ALA A 815 -33.89 23.86 -12.66
CA ALA A 815 -35.21 24.44 -12.41
C ALA A 815 -35.73 24.22 -10.98
N ARG A 816 -35.03 23.39 -10.17
CA ARG A 816 -35.41 22.97 -8.82
C ARG A 816 -34.25 22.93 -7.82
N ALA A 817 -33.13 23.59 -8.12
CA ALA A 817 -32.00 23.66 -7.20
C ALA A 817 -32.40 24.27 -5.83
N LYS A 818 -32.03 23.58 -4.74
CA LYS A 818 -32.19 24.06 -3.36
C LYS A 818 -31.05 25.04 -3.03
N TRP A 819 -31.10 26.25 -3.60
CA TRP A 819 -30.05 27.26 -3.39
C TRP A 819 -29.85 27.66 -1.91
N ASP A 820 -30.83 27.39 -1.05
CA ASP A 820 -30.83 27.60 0.39
C ASP A 820 -30.32 26.41 1.23
N ALA A 821 -29.78 25.37 0.57
CA ALA A 821 -29.27 24.15 1.20
C ALA A 821 -28.29 24.40 2.37
N ASP A 822 -28.27 23.46 3.31
CA ASP A 822 -27.40 23.42 4.49
C ASP A 822 -26.36 22.29 4.45
N SER A 823 -26.39 21.44 3.42
CA SER A 823 -25.35 20.44 3.12
C SER A 823 -25.11 20.29 1.61
N TYR A 824 -23.94 19.75 1.24
CA TYR A 824 -23.61 19.38 -0.14
C TYR A 824 -24.63 18.39 -0.73
N GLU A 825 -24.98 17.34 0.02
CA GLU A 825 -25.89 16.29 -0.42
C GLU A 825 -27.30 16.86 -0.70
N ALA A 826 -27.75 17.80 0.13
CA ALA A 826 -29.05 18.45 -0.05
C ALA A 826 -29.12 19.30 -1.33
N PHE A 827 -28.01 19.93 -1.75
CA PHE A 827 -27.92 20.64 -3.02
C PHE A 827 -27.75 19.70 -4.20
N GLU A 828 -26.82 18.74 -4.14
CA GLU A 828 -26.53 17.82 -5.25
C GLU A 828 -27.80 17.04 -5.64
N GLU A 829 -28.50 16.42 -4.67
CA GLU A 829 -29.78 15.73 -4.87
C GLU A 829 -30.81 16.58 -5.65
N SER A 830 -30.81 17.90 -5.41
CA SER A 830 -31.76 18.83 -6.05
C SER A 830 -31.47 19.10 -7.53
N ILE A 831 -30.26 18.80 -8.01
CA ILE A 831 -29.84 18.94 -9.41
C ILE A 831 -29.59 17.59 -10.10
N THR A 832 -29.30 16.50 -9.37
CA THR A 832 -28.95 15.17 -9.91
C THR A 832 -29.91 14.70 -11.00
N ALA A 833 -31.23 14.82 -10.78
CA ALA A 833 -32.25 14.31 -11.70
C ALA A 833 -32.28 15.07 -13.03
N GLN A 834 -31.94 16.36 -13.04
CA GLN A 834 -31.83 17.16 -14.25
C GLN A 834 -30.47 16.94 -14.93
N GLY A 835 -29.39 16.78 -14.15
CA GLY A 835 -28.08 16.35 -14.65
C GLY A 835 -28.13 15.02 -15.39
N ASP A 836 -28.81 14.02 -14.80
CA ASP A 836 -29.02 12.70 -15.43
C ASP A 836 -29.78 12.80 -16.75
N GLN A 837 -30.79 13.67 -16.82
CA GLN A 837 -31.53 13.92 -18.04
C GLN A 837 -30.61 14.53 -19.12
N LEU A 838 -29.72 15.46 -18.76
CA LEU A 838 -28.75 16.08 -19.69
C LEU A 838 -27.70 15.07 -20.17
N VAL A 839 -27.09 14.28 -19.27
CA VAL A 839 -26.15 13.20 -19.60
C VAL A 839 -26.82 12.14 -20.48
N SER A 840 -28.06 11.77 -20.19
CA SER A 840 -28.85 10.82 -20.98
C SER A 840 -29.24 11.37 -22.36
N GLN A 841 -29.56 12.67 -22.47
CA GLN A 841 -29.82 13.30 -23.77
C GLN A 841 -28.55 13.45 -24.62
N LEU A 842 -27.38 13.57 -24.00
CA LEU A 842 -26.09 13.78 -24.69
C LEU A 842 -25.41 12.46 -25.09
N PHE A 843 -25.53 11.41 -24.27
CA PHE A 843 -24.83 10.13 -24.44
C PHE A 843 -25.73 8.88 -24.43
N GLY A 844 -27.04 9.04 -24.22
CA GLY A 844 -27.99 7.92 -24.15
C GLY A 844 -28.23 7.24 -25.49
N ASP A 845 -28.41 5.93 -25.43
CA ASP A 845 -28.60 5.09 -26.61
C ASP A 845 -30.02 5.29 -27.19
N ARG A 846 -30.12 5.65 -28.48
CA ARG A 846 -31.41 5.99 -29.14
C ARG A 846 -32.30 4.76 -29.43
N SER A 847 -32.00 3.62 -28.83
CA SER A 847 -32.62 2.31 -29.04
C SER A 847 -33.91 2.07 -28.22
N THR A 848 -34.23 2.93 -27.25
CA THR A 848 -35.29 2.68 -26.24
C THR A 848 -36.49 3.65 -26.27
N ALA A 849 -36.50 4.62 -27.20
CA ALA A 849 -37.48 5.72 -27.22
C ALA A 849 -38.83 5.38 -27.94
N THR A 850 -39.44 4.23 -27.66
CA THR A 850 -40.86 3.93 -28.00
C THR A 850 -41.44 2.89 -27.03
N GLY A 851 -42.17 3.35 -26.01
CA GLY A 851 -42.70 2.44 -24.97
C GLY A 851 -43.53 3.14 -23.87
N GLY A 852 -44.48 4.00 -24.26
CA GLY A 852 -45.18 4.89 -23.32
C GLY A 852 -46.63 5.20 -23.68
N SER A 853 -47.48 4.18 -23.66
CA SER A 853 -48.93 4.22 -23.37
C SER A 853 -49.71 5.53 -23.64
N ASP A 854 -50.47 5.57 -24.74
CA ASP A 854 -51.51 6.59 -25.01
C ASP A 854 -52.92 5.97 -24.87
N PRO A 855 -53.76 6.38 -23.89
CA PRO A 855 -55.02 5.72 -23.59
C PRO A 855 -56.28 6.51 -23.99
N HIS A 856 -56.59 6.68 -25.28
CA HIS A 856 -57.97 6.86 -25.79
C HIS A 856 -58.04 6.96 -27.34
N HIS A 857 -58.51 5.91 -28.05
CA HIS A 857 -59.78 5.93 -28.79
C HIS A 857 -60.06 4.62 -29.56
N THR A 858 -61.30 4.50 -30.07
CA THR A 858 -61.90 3.28 -30.65
C THR A 858 -61.94 3.27 -32.18
N SER A 859 -61.64 2.11 -32.76
CA SER A 859 -62.16 1.55 -34.02
C SER A 859 -62.04 2.32 -35.35
N ALA A 860 -61.36 1.71 -36.33
CA ALA A 860 -61.87 1.54 -37.70
C ALA A 860 -61.22 0.32 -38.39
N ALA A 861 -61.84 -0.18 -39.47
CA ALA A 861 -61.54 -1.43 -40.16
C ALA A 861 -60.44 -1.30 -41.27
N PRO A 862 -59.94 -2.41 -41.86
CA PRO A 862 -58.69 -2.44 -42.64
C PRO A 862 -58.86 -2.50 -44.17
N ILE A 863 -57.74 -2.24 -44.88
CA ILE A 863 -57.46 -2.55 -46.30
C ILE A 863 -55.93 -2.73 -46.42
N ASP A 864 -55.30 -3.52 -47.31
CA ASP A 864 -55.56 -4.84 -47.94
C ASP A 864 -54.31 -5.16 -48.82
N SER A 865 -54.25 -6.33 -49.48
CA SER A 865 -53.22 -6.79 -50.46
C SER A 865 -51.77 -6.96 -49.92
N ASP A 866 -51.12 -8.14 -50.03
CA ASP A 866 -50.63 -8.90 -51.20
C ASP A 866 -49.33 -8.29 -51.80
N SER A 867 -48.35 -9.04 -52.33
CA SER A 867 -48.25 -10.46 -52.74
C SER A 867 -46.78 -10.96 -52.73
N ASP A 868 -46.58 -12.28 -52.59
CA ASP A 868 -45.70 -13.19 -53.40
C ASP A 868 -44.22 -12.85 -53.73
N SER A 869 -43.29 -13.81 -53.90
CA SER A 869 -43.23 -15.26 -53.56
C SER A 869 -41.79 -15.81 -53.81
N ASP A 870 -41.54 -17.09 -53.45
CA ASP A 870 -40.60 -18.04 -54.09
C ASP A 870 -39.06 -17.82 -54.04
N SER A 871 -38.20 -18.86 -53.97
CA SER A 871 -38.37 -20.29 -53.60
C SER A 871 -37.00 -21.00 -53.33
N ASP A 872 -37.04 -22.24 -52.81
CA ASP A 872 -36.07 -23.37 -52.89
C ASP A 872 -34.65 -23.18 -52.25
N ASP A 873 -34.20 -23.97 -51.24
CA ASP A 873 -33.80 -25.41 -51.19
C ASP A 873 -32.36 -25.67 -51.72
N ASP A 874 -31.48 -26.52 -51.17
CA ASP A 874 -31.39 -27.32 -49.92
C ASP A 874 -30.20 -26.77 -49.03
N ASP A 875 -29.44 -27.41 -48.13
CA ASP A 875 -29.31 -28.78 -47.55
C ASP A 875 -28.55 -28.72 -46.18
N ASP A 876 -28.47 -29.87 -45.50
CA ASP A 876 -27.47 -30.34 -44.50
C ASP A 876 -27.44 -29.74 -43.06
N GLY A 877 -27.29 -30.65 -42.07
CA GLY A 877 -26.35 -30.35 -40.99
C GLY A 877 -26.72 -30.46 -39.52
N SER A 878 -27.54 -31.44 -39.10
CA SER A 878 -27.51 -32.04 -37.73
C SER A 878 -28.17 -31.32 -36.52
N SER A 879 -28.25 -32.06 -35.40
CA SER A 879 -29.19 -31.85 -34.29
C SER A 879 -28.63 -31.04 -33.11
N LYS A 880 -29.37 -30.00 -32.69
CA LYS A 880 -29.16 -29.34 -31.39
C LYS A 880 -29.71 -30.19 -30.23
N HIS A 881 -28.82 -30.77 -29.43
CA HIS A 881 -29.15 -31.11 -28.04
C HIS A 881 -28.98 -29.89 -27.14
N SER A 882 -29.69 -29.88 -26.01
CA SER A 882 -29.72 -28.79 -25.05
C SER A 882 -28.54 -28.84 -24.09
N ASP A 883 -27.96 -27.68 -23.78
CA ASP A 883 -27.19 -27.52 -22.55
C ASP A 883 -27.54 -26.21 -21.84
N LYS A 884 -27.45 -26.21 -20.50
CA LYS A 884 -27.71 -25.04 -19.66
C LYS A 884 -26.39 -24.56 -19.07
N SER A 885 -25.98 -23.33 -19.39
CA SER A 885 -24.87 -22.67 -18.72
C SER A 885 -25.40 -21.74 -17.61
N ASP A 886 -25.12 -22.09 -16.35
CA ASP A 886 -25.35 -21.18 -15.23
C ASP A 886 -24.31 -20.04 -15.25
N GLY A 887 -24.81 -18.80 -15.35
CA GLY A 887 -23.99 -17.60 -15.43
C GLY A 887 -23.30 -17.26 -14.11
N ALA A 888 -22.07 -17.74 -13.91
CA ALA A 888 -21.26 -17.41 -12.74
C ALA A 888 -21.00 -15.90 -12.62
N ARG A 889 -21.40 -15.31 -11.49
CA ARG A 889 -21.25 -13.87 -11.22
C ARG A 889 -19.77 -13.49 -11.09
N ARG A 890 -19.26 -12.66 -12.00
CA ARG A 890 -17.97 -11.95 -11.81
C ARG A 890 -18.12 -10.91 -10.70
N SER A 891 -17.51 -11.15 -9.53
CA SER A 891 -17.34 -10.11 -8.52
C SER A 891 -16.38 -9.05 -9.04
N THR A 892 -16.80 -7.78 -9.02
CA THR A 892 -15.96 -6.65 -9.45
C THR A 892 -15.67 -5.80 -8.21
N ILE A 893 -14.40 -5.74 -7.79
CA ILE A 893 -13.96 -4.94 -6.65
C ILE A 893 -13.67 -3.51 -7.13
N PRO A 894 -14.20 -2.44 -6.51
CA PRO A 894 -14.00 -1.06 -6.97
C PRO A 894 -12.56 -0.57 -6.82
N ARG A 895 -12.14 0.32 -7.73
CA ARG A 895 -10.80 0.95 -7.70
C ARG A 895 -10.59 1.99 -6.61
N LEU A 896 -11.67 2.58 -6.07
CA LEU A 896 -11.60 3.67 -5.09
C LEU A 896 -10.82 3.30 -3.83
N CYS A 897 -10.87 2.02 -3.42
CA CYS A 897 -10.06 1.47 -2.33
C CYS A 897 -8.54 1.40 -2.62
N HIS A 898 -8.05 1.82 -3.79
CA HIS A 898 -6.63 1.70 -4.16
C HIS A 898 -5.88 3.04 -4.15
N THR A 899 -6.50 4.15 -4.58
CA THR A 899 -5.87 5.48 -4.51
C THR A 899 -5.84 6.00 -3.07
N ILE A 900 -6.92 5.80 -2.31
CA ILE A 900 -6.98 6.07 -0.87
C ILE A 900 -5.91 5.26 -0.12
N LEU A 901 -5.57 4.07 -0.62
CA LEU A 901 -4.43 3.29 -0.13
C LEU A 901 -3.12 4.04 -0.35
N VAL A 902 -2.76 4.39 -1.60
CA VAL A 902 -1.48 5.05 -1.92
C VAL A 902 -1.26 6.29 -1.04
N ALA A 903 -2.26 7.15 -0.89
CA ALA A 903 -2.19 8.33 -0.02
C ALA A 903 -2.06 7.99 1.49
N LEU A 904 -2.75 6.94 1.97
CA LEU A 904 -2.59 6.47 3.35
C LEU A 904 -1.23 5.82 3.62
N ILE A 905 -0.50 5.35 2.60
CA ILE A 905 0.85 4.77 2.78
C ILE A 905 1.93 5.85 2.76
N ALA A 906 1.75 6.89 1.94
CA ALA A 906 2.54 8.13 2.02
C ALA A 906 2.47 8.82 3.40
N LEU A 907 1.45 8.51 4.22
CA LEU A 907 1.28 8.97 5.61
C LEU A 907 1.87 8.02 6.66
N VAL A 908 2.23 6.79 6.28
CA VAL A 908 2.62 5.69 7.17
C VAL A 908 4.10 5.34 7.04
N CYS A 909 4.70 5.59 5.87
CA CYS A 909 6.14 5.56 5.59
C CYS A 909 6.73 6.98 5.57
#